data_AF-A0A538S2H2-F1
#
_entry.id   AF-A0A538S2H2-F1
#
_cell.length_a   1.000
_cell.length_b   1.000
_cell.length_c   1.000
_cell.angle_alpha   90.00
_cell.angle_beta   90.00
_cell.angle_gamma   90.00
#
_symmetry.space_group_name_H-M   'P 1'
#
loop_
_entity.id
_entity.type
_entity.pdbx_description
1 polymer ?
#
loop_
_entity_poly.entity_id
_entity_poly.type
_entity_poly.pdbx_seq_one_letter_code
_entity_poly.pdbx_strand_id
1 'polypeptide(L)'
;MTAPWWLRWLQPGSEQGPRPAPRRRICRPCPGRPSYRACLEALECRLAPAVFSVLDTADAGAGSLRQAILDADQTPGQDAIVFAPGVSGTIDLTSPLPDLTGTIDLEGPAQDGVTVRRSQAPGTPAFRIFTVAAGANVTLARLTISAGAFPGDIFVGDQPSSGSTSITRVDPTTGAQTQVAANATTQSEQLFGIALEQAGTLVAAESGAFPGGVVRVDLATGAVTPVSLNGSFSTPDGIAVDAAGTIFVSDASAGVIRVDPATGAQTVVTPIRLSFNPVGIALDAAGTIFVTNGSSFALGVIRVDAATGVQTPVSLGGNFARPQGIALAANGDIFVADGSAFGGTGGIMRVDPSTGVQTRVASGGLLVHPSGLVLDATGNLLVADADAFGGSGGVIQVNPATGAQAAVSSGGRLLHAGSITVSRAGNAGGGVFNAGTLTIRETTIAHDSAGRGGGIDNEGTLTIQNSTVANNSASDRGGGIFNAGTLTVSDTTIAGNAAGSGGGVWNGGSAAVHSTIVAGNHAASSADVAGVFASRGHNLIGDATGASGFTAAGDLAGATAAPVDPRLGPLQANGGPTPTLALLAGSPAIDAGDPSAFPATDQRGFPRPADGSGRGVALPDVGAFELEPRPVNRNEAFVAQFYRDLLGREPDASGLTYWTGLLDRGQATTFQVAWDIESSGEYHLREVQDLYRRLLRREADATGLASWTQYLDQGGTAESLQALILGSGEYFTRIAGGTVDGFLQALYSDVLHRAPDAAGLQGWGELMEDEDATPTDIAAAVMRSLESDIDEVQGLYQRFLHRGTDPLGLLAFTNALQQGVTNEVAAMVMLGSAEYFQNT
;
A
#
# COMPACT_ATOMS: atom_id res chain seq x y z
N MET A 1 -21.78 -51.88 39.22
CA MET A 1 -22.27 -53.12 38.56
C MET A 1 -21.06 -53.92 38.05
N THR A 2 -21.25 -55.17 37.65
CA THR A 2 -20.23 -56.12 37.14
C THR A 2 -19.50 -55.61 35.88
N ALA A 3 -18.23 -55.95 35.57
CA ALA A 3 -17.18 -56.65 36.34
C ALA A 3 -15.75 -56.29 35.78
N PRO A 4 -14.62 -56.59 36.48
CA PRO A 4 -13.27 -56.10 36.16
C PRO A 4 -12.23 -57.24 35.93
N TRP A 5 -10.95 -57.01 36.34
CA TRP A 5 -9.74 -57.88 36.26
C TRP A 5 -8.90 -57.69 34.98
N TRP A 6 -7.56 -57.84 34.91
CA TRP A 6 -6.41 -58.03 35.85
C TRP A 6 -5.12 -57.55 35.11
N LEU A 7 -3.99 -57.13 35.71
CA LEU A 7 -3.61 -56.79 37.10
C LEU A 7 -2.57 -55.62 37.08
N ARG A 8 -2.04 -55.27 38.25
CA ARG A 8 -1.22 -54.11 38.67
C ARG A 8 0.25 -54.44 39.02
N TRP A 9 1.14 -53.45 38.84
CA TRP A 9 2.38 -53.14 39.62
C TRP A 9 3.57 -54.12 39.45
N LEU A 10 4.85 -53.74 39.61
CA LEU A 10 5.52 -52.87 40.61
C LEU A 10 6.65 -51.97 40.06
N GLN A 11 6.90 -50.86 40.75
CA GLN A 11 8.24 -50.25 40.93
C GLN A 11 8.73 -50.50 42.37
N PRO A 12 10.05 -50.44 42.60
CA PRO A 12 10.57 -49.52 43.62
C PRO A 12 11.72 -48.65 43.09
N GLY A 13 12.20 -47.70 43.91
CA GLY A 13 13.27 -46.75 43.58
C GLY A 13 14.69 -47.35 43.57
N SER A 14 15.76 -46.54 43.57
CA SER A 14 15.80 -45.11 43.93
C SER A 14 17.06 -44.36 43.42
N GLU A 15 16.98 -43.03 43.51
CA GLU A 15 18.08 -42.12 43.89
C GLU A 15 19.24 -41.73 42.92
N GLN A 16 19.64 -40.45 43.05
CA GLN A 16 20.88 -39.77 42.63
C GLN A 16 21.26 -39.65 41.13
N GLY A 17 21.29 -38.40 40.65
CA GLY A 17 22.21 -37.95 39.58
C GLY A 17 23.34 -37.09 40.18
N PRO A 18 24.03 -36.23 39.42
CA PRO A 18 24.22 -36.20 37.97
C PRO A 18 25.71 -36.42 37.58
N ARG A 19 26.02 -36.75 36.31
CA ARG A 19 27.41 -36.73 35.79
C ARG A 19 27.50 -36.17 34.35
N PRO A 20 28.62 -35.51 33.97
CA PRO A 20 28.67 -34.62 32.81
C PRO A 20 29.17 -35.27 31.50
N ALA A 21 29.10 -34.49 30.42
CA ALA A 21 29.35 -34.90 29.04
C ALA A 21 30.78 -35.45 28.75
N PRO A 22 30.93 -36.41 27.83
CA PRO A 22 32.22 -36.86 27.31
C PRO A 22 32.84 -35.82 26.36
N ARG A 23 34.17 -35.72 26.37
CA ARG A 23 34.93 -34.72 25.61
C ARG A 23 35.12 -35.10 24.14
N ARG A 24 35.21 -34.10 23.25
CA ARG A 24 35.69 -34.27 21.85
C ARG A 24 37.02 -35.03 21.84
N ARG A 25 37.12 -36.10 21.04
CA ARG A 25 38.41 -36.67 20.62
C ARG A 25 38.82 -36.05 19.28
N ILE A 26 40.04 -35.54 19.21
CA ILE A 26 40.67 -35.08 17.98
C ILE A 26 41.43 -36.27 17.38
N CYS A 27 41.07 -36.68 16.16
CA CYS A 27 41.89 -37.58 15.36
C CYS A 27 42.68 -36.76 14.33
N ARG A 28 44.00 -36.98 14.25
CA ARG A 28 44.83 -36.45 13.14
C ARG A 28 44.77 -37.43 11.95
N PRO A 29 44.87 -36.94 10.70
CA PRO A 29 44.79 -37.78 9.51
C PRO A 29 46.12 -38.48 9.20
N CYS A 30 46.03 -39.66 8.57
CA CYS A 30 47.11 -40.27 7.80
C CYS A 30 46.71 -40.29 6.31
N PRO A 31 47.59 -39.93 5.37
CA PRO A 31 47.25 -39.84 3.94
C PRO A 31 47.42 -41.19 3.21
N GLY A 32 46.55 -41.49 2.23
CA GLY A 32 46.75 -42.65 1.37
C GLY A 32 45.61 -43.04 0.41
N ARG A 33 45.68 -42.51 -0.83
CA ARG A 33 44.89 -42.87 -2.04
C ARG A 33 43.39 -42.48 -2.05
N PRO A 34 42.88 -41.89 -3.15
CA PRO A 34 41.46 -41.61 -3.32
C PRO A 34 40.71 -42.85 -3.81
N SER A 35 39.78 -43.37 -3.01
CA SER A 35 38.74 -44.28 -3.49
C SER A 35 37.54 -43.46 -3.97
N TYR A 36 37.34 -43.35 -5.29
CA TYR A 36 36.11 -42.81 -5.85
C TYR A 36 34.93 -43.75 -5.58
N ARG A 37 34.39 -43.69 -4.37
CA ARG A 37 32.95 -43.91 -4.17
C ARG A 37 32.28 -42.58 -4.50
N ALA A 38 31.35 -42.61 -5.45
CA ALA A 38 30.37 -41.53 -5.53
C ALA A 38 29.61 -41.52 -4.19
N CYS A 39 29.85 -40.50 -3.37
CA CYS A 39 28.86 -40.16 -2.37
C CYS A 39 27.69 -39.58 -3.16
N LEU A 40 26.53 -40.23 -3.10
CA LEU A 40 25.30 -39.45 -3.24
C LEU A 40 25.27 -38.57 -2.00
N GLU A 41 25.75 -37.34 -2.15
CA GLU A 41 25.14 -36.24 -1.42
C GLU A 41 23.65 -36.31 -1.76
N ALA A 42 22.79 -36.25 -0.75
CA ALA A 42 21.37 -36.15 -1.00
C ALA A 42 21.16 -34.85 -1.78
N LEU A 43 20.52 -34.91 -2.94
CA LEU A 43 19.85 -33.73 -3.45
C LEU A 43 18.76 -33.41 -2.43
N GLU A 44 19.04 -32.45 -1.55
CA GLU A 44 17.97 -31.73 -0.86
C GLU A 44 17.00 -31.24 -1.93
N CYS A 45 15.73 -31.55 -1.75
CA CYS A 45 14.79 -31.56 -2.86
C CYS A 45 14.54 -30.13 -3.34
N ARG A 46 15.23 -29.73 -4.42
CA ARG A 46 14.83 -28.59 -5.25
C ARG A 46 13.54 -28.96 -5.97
N LEU A 47 12.42 -28.89 -5.24
CA LEU A 47 11.15 -28.59 -5.90
C LEU A 47 11.37 -27.28 -6.68
N ALA A 48 10.92 -27.26 -7.93
CA ALA A 48 10.69 -25.98 -8.58
C ALA A 48 9.56 -25.25 -7.82
N PRO A 49 9.57 -23.90 -7.74
CA PRO A 49 8.48 -23.19 -7.10
C PRO A 49 7.12 -23.57 -7.69
N ALA A 50 6.09 -23.70 -6.86
CA ALA A 50 4.74 -23.81 -7.38
C ALA A 50 4.34 -22.44 -7.95
N VAL A 51 3.76 -22.42 -9.15
CA VAL A 51 3.47 -21.19 -9.88
C VAL A 51 1.95 -20.97 -9.91
N PHE A 52 1.50 -19.92 -9.23
CA PHE A 52 0.11 -19.51 -9.15
C PHE A 52 -0.10 -18.32 -10.09
N SER A 53 -1.04 -18.44 -11.02
CA SER A 53 -1.28 -17.42 -12.06
C SER A 53 -2.47 -16.54 -11.72
N VAL A 54 -2.26 -15.23 -11.70
CA VAL A 54 -3.33 -14.23 -11.67
C VAL A 54 -3.81 -14.00 -13.10
N LEU A 55 -5.10 -14.22 -13.35
CA LEU A 55 -5.71 -14.26 -14.69
C LEU A 55 -6.58 -13.04 -14.99
N ASP A 56 -6.96 -12.28 -13.96
CA ASP A 56 -7.88 -11.14 -14.04
C ASP A 56 -7.56 -10.10 -12.95
N THR A 57 -8.28 -8.98 -12.97
CA THR A 57 -8.14 -7.90 -11.97
C THR A 57 -9.28 -7.86 -10.93
N ALA A 58 -10.01 -8.96 -10.73
CA ALA A 58 -11.08 -9.03 -9.75
C ALA A 58 -10.55 -9.04 -8.31
N ASP A 59 -11.34 -8.50 -7.38
CA ASP A 59 -11.05 -8.53 -5.95
C ASP A 59 -11.03 -9.97 -5.39
N ALA A 60 -11.90 -10.84 -5.89
CA ALA A 60 -12.05 -12.22 -5.41
C ALA A 60 -12.61 -13.16 -6.49
N GLY A 61 -12.25 -14.44 -6.39
CA GLY A 61 -12.68 -15.51 -7.31
C GLY A 61 -11.50 -16.31 -7.86
N ALA A 62 -11.78 -17.42 -8.54
CA ALA A 62 -10.74 -18.15 -9.27
C ALA A 62 -10.19 -17.26 -10.40
N GLY A 63 -8.86 -17.09 -10.44
CA GLY A 63 -8.18 -16.14 -11.32
C GLY A 63 -7.69 -14.86 -10.62
N SER A 64 -8.31 -14.45 -9.51
CA SER A 64 -7.92 -13.25 -8.76
C SER A 64 -6.60 -13.41 -7.99
N LEU A 65 -5.91 -12.28 -7.76
CA LEU A 65 -4.73 -12.21 -6.88
C LEU A 65 -5.00 -12.77 -5.47
N ARG A 66 -6.20 -12.52 -4.94
CA ARG A 66 -6.65 -13.04 -3.65
C ARG A 66 -6.62 -14.57 -3.59
N GLN A 67 -7.04 -15.25 -4.65
CA GLN A 67 -7.02 -16.70 -4.71
C GLN A 67 -5.59 -17.23 -4.87
N ALA A 68 -4.76 -16.60 -5.71
CA ALA A 68 -3.36 -16.98 -5.88
C ALA A 68 -2.56 -16.90 -4.56
N ILE A 69 -2.83 -15.90 -3.71
CA ILE A 69 -2.27 -15.81 -2.35
C ILE A 69 -2.75 -16.98 -1.47
N LEU A 70 -4.07 -17.24 -1.41
CA LEU A 70 -4.62 -18.33 -0.61
C LEU A 70 -4.06 -19.70 -1.02
N ASP A 71 -3.82 -19.94 -2.31
CA ASP A 71 -3.29 -21.20 -2.82
C ASP A 71 -1.78 -21.34 -2.56
N ALA A 72 -1.02 -20.24 -2.62
CA ALA A 72 0.39 -20.19 -2.26
C ALA A 72 0.61 -20.43 -0.76
N ASP A 73 -0.12 -19.74 0.13
CA ASP A 73 0.01 -19.92 1.59
C ASP A 73 -0.43 -21.31 2.09
N GLN A 74 -1.19 -22.06 1.30
CA GLN A 74 -1.52 -23.47 1.57
C GLN A 74 -0.46 -24.46 1.05
N THR A 75 0.53 -23.99 0.29
CA THR A 75 1.55 -24.81 -0.36
C THR A 75 2.88 -24.75 0.40
N PRO A 76 3.47 -25.89 0.82
CA PRO A 76 4.76 -25.87 1.52
C PRO A 76 5.94 -25.75 0.56
N GLY A 77 6.40 -24.52 0.29
CA GLY A 77 7.51 -24.30 -0.64
C GLY A 77 8.22 -22.94 -0.52
N GLN A 78 9.00 -22.67 -1.57
CA GLN A 78 9.13 -21.34 -2.14
C GLN A 78 8.12 -21.32 -3.30
N ASP A 79 7.27 -20.32 -3.37
CA ASP A 79 6.11 -20.28 -4.26
C ASP A 79 6.10 -18.97 -5.04
N ALA A 80 5.67 -19.00 -6.29
CA ALA A 80 5.70 -17.85 -7.19
C ALA A 80 4.28 -17.46 -7.61
N ILE A 81 3.92 -16.19 -7.38
CA ILE A 81 2.67 -15.60 -7.86
C ILE A 81 3.00 -14.70 -9.04
N VAL A 82 2.47 -15.02 -10.22
CA VAL A 82 2.76 -14.32 -11.47
C VAL A 82 1.48 -13.87 -12.18
N PHE A 83 1.52 -12.73 -12.84
CA PHE A 83 0.41 -12.25 -13.65
C PHE A 83 0.46 -12.83 -15.06
N ALA A 84 -0.68 -13.28 -15.59
CA ALA A 84 -0.79 -13.79 -16.94
C ALA A 84 -0.61 -12.67 -18.00
N PRO A 85 -0.14 -13.00 -19.22
CA PRO A 85 0.00 -12.02 -20.29
C PRO A 85 -1.31 -11.27 -20.57
N GLY A 86 -1.25 -9.93 -20.59
CA GLY A 86 -2.39 -9.04 -20.81
C GLY A 86 -3.11 -8.55 -19.55
N VAL A 87 -2.90 -9.19 -18.38
CA VAL A 87 -3.50 -8.71 -17.11
C VAL A 87 -2.81 -7.41 -16.70
N SER A 88 -3.53 -6.29 -16.76
CA SER A 88 -3.03 -4.94 -16.53
C SER A 88 -4.11 -4.06 -15.91
N GLY A 89 -3.76 -2.86 -15.44
CA GLY A 89 -4.71 -1.89 -14.90
C GLY A 89 -4.83 -1.93 -13.38
N THR A 90 -6.04 -2.13 -12.84
CA THR A 90 -6.31 -1.95 -11.39
C THR A 90 -7.13 -3.08 -10.77
N ILE A 91 -6.60 -3.67 -9.69
CA ILE A 91 -7.35 -4.48 -8.73
C ILE A 91 -7.91 -3.54 -7.65
N ASP A 92 -9.21 -3.27 -7.71
CA ASP A 92 -9.95 -2.47 -6.73
C ASP A 92 -10.47 -3.36 -5.59
N LEU A 93 -9.68 -3.50 -4.53
CA LEU A 93 -10.02 -4.33 -3.38
C LEU A 93 -11.19 -3.75 -2.58
N THR A 94 -12.21 -4.55 -2.27
CA THR A 94 -13.30 -4.17 -1.35
C THR A 94 -13.07 -4.67 0.08
N SER A 95 -12.15 -5.62 0.26
CA SER A 95 -11.73 -6.19 1.54
C SER A 95 -10.21 -6.47 1.55
N PRO A 96 -9.54 -6.63 2.71
CA PRO A 96 -8.09 -6.83 2.78
C PRO A 96 -7.68 -8.11 2.06
N LEU A 97 -6.49 -8.15 1.45
CA LEU A 97 -5.90 -9.42 1.01
C LEU A 97 -5.57 -10.32 2.22
N PRO A 98 -5.39 -11.64 2.02
CA PRO A 98 -4.88 -12.51 3.07
C PRO A 98 -3.47 -12.09 3.50
N ASP A 99 -3.13 -12.35 4.76
CA ASP A 99 -1.75 -12.16 5.25
C ASP A 99 -0.81 -13.16 4.56
N LEU A 100 0.33 -12.68 4.05
CA LEU A 100 1.37 -13.52 3.45
C LEU A 100 2.18 -14.22 4.54
N THR A 101 2.14 -15.55 4.58
CA THR A 101 2.75 -16.38 5.64
C THR A 101 3.87 -17.32 5.15
N GLY A 102 3.85 -17.70 3.88
CA GLY A 102 4.82 -18.61 3.25
C GLY A 102 6.15 -17.96 2.84
N THR A 103 6.84 -18.61 1.88
CA THR A 103 7.95 -18.01 1.14
C THR A 103 7.47 -17.69 -0.28
N ILE A 104 7.11 -16.44 -0.56
CA ILE A 104 6.32 -16.07 -1.74
C ILE A 104 7.03 -14.99 -2.57
N ASP A 105 7.36 -15.31 -3.82
CA ASP A 105 7.82 -14.35 -4.82
C ASP A 105 6.63 -13.89 -5.67
N LEU A 106 6.12 -12.69 -5.39
CA LEU A 106 4.97 -12.08 -6.08
C LEU A 106 5.48 -11.07 -7.11
N GLU A 107 5.35 -11.40 -8.40
CA GLU A 107 5.79 -10.55 -9.50
C GLU A 107 4.63 -10.10 -10.41
N GLY A 108 4.45 -8.78 -10.54
CA GLY A 108 3.50 -8.16 -11.46
C GLY A 108 3.82 -8.38 -12.94
N PRO A 109 3.08 -7.73 -13.86
CA PRO A 109 3.40 -7.71 -15.29
C PRO A 109 4.74 -7.04 -15.62
N ALA A 110 5.37 -7.43 -16.74
CA ALA A 110 6.63 -6.84 -17.20
C ALA A 110 6.43 -5.52 -17.97
N GLN A 111 5.24 -5.33 -18.54
CA GLN A 111 4.76 -4.15 -19.24
C GLN A 111 3.31 -3.87 -18.81
N ASP A 112 2.80 -2.68 -19.07
CA ASP A 112 1.41 -2.20 -18.80
C ASP A 112 0.96 -2.12 -17.32
N GLY A 113 1.56 -2.90 -16.42
CA GLY A 113 1.52 -2.72 -14.97
C GLY A 113 0.20 -3.12 -14.29
N VAL A 114 0.29 -3.40 -12.97
CA VAL A 114 -0.90 -3.62 -12.12
C VAL A 114 -0.83 -2.73 -10.89
N THR A 115 -1.93 -2.01 -10.66
CA THR A 115 -2.22 -1.29 -9.42
C THR A 115 -3.07 -2.17 -8.51
N VAL A 116 -2.55 -2.55 -7.34
CA VAL A 116 -3.33 -3.19 -6.27
C VAL A 116 -3.70 -2.11 -5.27
N ARG A 117 -4.98 -1.78 -5.17
CA ARG A 117 -5.44 -0.67 -4.31
C ARG A 117 -6.67 -1.00 -3.49
N ARG A 118 -6.83 -0.27 -2.38
CA ARG A 118 -8.09 -0.20 -1.64
C ARG A 118 -9.11 0.57 -2.48
N SER A 119 -10.32 0.04 -2.64
CA SER A 119 -11.34 0.69 -3.46
C SER A 119 -11.76 2.04 -2.90
N GLN A 120 -11.96 3.00 -3.81
CA GLN A 120 -12.40 4.37 -3.51
C GLN A 120 -13.94 4.51 -3.51
N ALA A 121 -14.67 3.39 -3.57
CA ALA A 121 -16.12 3.40 -3.49
C ALA A 121 -16.62 3.90 -2.11
N PRO A 122 -17.70 4.71 -2.04
CA PRO A 122 -18.28 5.15 -0.78
C PRO A 122 -18.72 3.95 0.08
N GLY A 123 -18.13 3.82 1.27
CA GLY A 123 -18.41 2.74 2.21
C GLY A 123 -17.42 1.57 2.20
N THR A 124 -16.42 1.55 1.31
CA THR A 124 -15.31 0.58 1.42
C THR A 124 -14.53 0.83 2.73
N PRO A 125 -14.34 -0.19 3.59
CA PRO A 125 -13.66 -0.02 4.88
C PRO A 125 -12.19 0.39 4.71
N ALA A 126 -11.59 0.90 5.78
CA ALA A 126 -10.17 1.23 5.84
C ALA A 126 -9.36 -0.05 6.15
N PHE A 127 -8.51 -0.47 5.22
CA PHE A 127 -7.57 -1.58 5.38
C PHE A 127 -6.26 -1.36 4.62
N ARG A 128 -5.20 -2.06 5.03
CA ARG A 128 -3.91 -2.11 4.32
C ARG A 128 -3.95 -3.09 3.15
N ILE A 129 -3.07 -2.91 2.17
CA ILE A 129 -3.03 -3.77 0.99
C ILE A 129 -2.36 -5.11 1.29
N PHE A 130 -1.20 -5.09 1.97
CA PHE A 130 -0.45 -6.30 2.29
C PHE A 130 0.00 -6.38 3.77
N THR A 131 -0.03 -7.59 4.31
CA THR A 131 0.62 -7.98 5.57
C THR A 131 1.65 -9.06 5.26
N VAL A 132 2.87 -8.95 5.78
CA VAL A 132 3.87 -10.03 5.78
C VAL A 132 4.06 -10.52 7.21
N ALA A 133 3.69 -11.77 7.47
CA ALA A 133 3.64 -12.36 8.80
C ALA A 133 5.04 -12.66 9.36
N ALA A 134 5.13 -12.76 10.69
CA ALA A 134 6.38 -13.08 11.38
C ALA A 134 6.88 -14.49 11.00
N GLY A 135 8.04 -14.55 10.34
CA GLY A 135 8.64 -15.78 9.83
C GLY A 135 8.43 -16.04 8.32
N ALA A 136 7.55 -15.27 7.67
CA ALA A 136 7.40 -15.29 6.21
C ALA A 136 8.63 -14.69 5.50
N ASN A 137 8.81 -15.02 4.22
CA ASN A 137 9.87 -14.47 3.37
C ASN A 137 9.31 -14.11 1.99
N VAL A 138 9.10 -12.81 1.74
CA VAL A 138 8.31 -12.33 0.59
C VAL A 138 9.16 -11.46 -0.33
N THR A 139 9.00 -11.63 -1.64
CA THR A 139 9.40 -10.64 -2.65
C THR A 139 8.15 -10.02 -3.25
N LEU A 140 8.11 -8.68 -3.33
CA LEU A 140 7.12 -7.92 -4.09
C LEU A 140 7.85 -7.21 -5.25
N ALA A 141 7.45 -7.49 -6.49
CA ALA A 141 8.06 -6.91 -7.68
C ALA A 141 7.03 -6.35 -8.68
N ARG A 142 7.37 -5.22 -9.30
CA ARG A 142 6.63 -4.63 -10.46
C ARG A 142 5.13 -4.41 -10.21
N LEU A 143 4.78 -3.94 -9.00
CA LEU A 143 3.42 -3.55 -8.61
C LEU A 143 3.30 -2.06 -8.27
N THR A 144 2.10 -1.51 -8.41
CA THR A 144 1.73 -0.24 -7.77
C THR A 144 0.78 -0.54 -6.60
N ILE A 145 1.25 -0.36 -5.37
CA ILE A 145 0.49 -0.51 -4.13
C ILE A 145 -0.05 0.88 -3.78
N SER A 146 -1.36 1.02 -3.54
CA SER A 146 -1.92 2.36 -3.26
C SER A 146 -3.24 2.43 -2.50
N ALA A 147 -3.48 3.62 -1.93
CA ALA A 147 -4.70 4.02 -1.23
C ALA A 147 -5.14 3.12 -0.04
N GLY A 148 -4.25 2.23 0.40
CA GLY A 148 -4.33 1.48 1.63
C GLY A 148 -4.43 2.43 2.82
N ALA A 149 -5.20 2.03 3.82
CA ALA A 149 -5.61 2.90 4.90
C ALA A 149 -5.72 2.09 6.19
N PHE A 150 -4.73 2.18 7.08
CA PHE A 150 -4.83 1.53 8.39
C PHE A 150 -5.16 2.55 9.49
N PRO A 151 -6.40 2.58 10.02
CA PRO A 151 -6.85 3.60 10.96
C PRO A 151 -6.16 3.54 12.34
N GLY A 152 -5.44 2.45 12.61
CA GLY A 152 -4.87 2.09 13.92
C GLY A 152 -5.72 1.03 14.62
N ASP A 153 -5.09 0.25 15.51
CA ASP A 153 -5.84 -0.63 16.41
C ASP A 153 -6.78 0.20 17.28
N ILE A 154 -8.06 -0.15 17.36
CA ILE A 154 -9.03 0.55 18.19
C ILE A 154 -9.01 -0.08 19.58
N PHE A 155 -8.99 0.74 20.63
CA PHE A 155 -9.10 0.29 22.01
C PHE A 155 -10.33 0.93 22.65
N VAL A 156 -11.14 0.11 23.32
CA VAL A 156 -12.38 0.52 23.98
C VAL A 156 -12.32 0.13 25.45
N GLY A 157 -12.62 1.07 26.34
CA GLY A 157 -12.89 0.82 27.75
C GLY A 157 -14.35 0.39 27.93
N ASP A 158 -14.54 -0.88 28.31
CA ASP A 158 -15.86 -1.48 28.55
C ASP A 158 -16.20 -1.45 30.05
N GLN A 159 -17.43 -1.03 30.39
CA GLN A 159 -17.91 -0.81 31.76
C GLN A 159 -19.03 -1.77 32.20
N PRO A 160 -18.76 -3.09 32.29
CA PRO A 160 -19.78 -4.08 32.60
C PRO A 160 -20.41 -3.85 33.97
N SER A 161 -21.73 -3.64 34.00
CA SER A 161 -22.53 -3.29 35.19
C SER A 161 -22.54 -4.30 36.35
N SER A 162 -21.83 -5.43 36.21
CA SER A 162 -21.68 -6.46 37.25
C SER A 162 -20.37 -7.26 37.12
N GLY A 163 -19.30 -6.68 36.56
CA GLY A 163 -18.04 -7.38 36.30
C GLY A 163 -16.80 -6.48 36.35
N SER A 164 -15.62 -7.09 36.24
CA SER A 164 -14.36 -6.36 36.15
C SER A 164 -14.25 -5.56 34.85
N THR A 165 -13.69 -4.36 34.93
CA THR A 165 -13.38 -3.53 33.77
C THR A 165 -12.34 -4.19 32.86
N SER A 166 -12.40 -3.85 31.58
CA SER A 166 -11.47 -4.33 30.57
C SER A 166 -11.20 -3.30 29.49
N ILE A 167 -10.01 -3.42 28.88
CA ILE A 167 -9.70 -2.77 27.62
C ILE A 167 -9.79 -3.84 26.52
N THR A 168 -10.70 -3.60 25.57
CA THR A 168 -10.90 -4.45 24.39
C THR A 168 -10.21 -3.80 23.19
N ARG A 169 -9.27 -4.51 22.57
CA ARG A 169 -8.79 -4.22 21.22
C ARG A 169 -9.85 -4.67 20.23
N VAL A 170 -10.31 -3.76 19.40
CA VAL A 170 -11.17 -4.02 18.25
C VAL A 170 -10.30 -3.87 17.01
N ASP A 171 -10.21 -4.93 16.20
CA ASP A 171 -9.66 -4.82 14.86
C ASP A 171 -10.60 -3.94 14.02
N PRO A 172 -10.14 -2.78 13.50
CA PRO A 172 -10.96 -1.87 12.68
C PRO A 172 -11.47 -2.52 11.38
N THR A 173 -10.86 -3.63 10.99
CA THR A 173 -10.99 -4.26 9.67
C THR A 173 -11.99 -5.40 9.67
N THR A 174 -11.87 -6.30 10.66
CA THR A 174 -12.73 -7.49 10.81
C THR A 174 -13.79 -7.31 11.90
N GLY A 175 -13.69 -6.24 12.69
CA GLY A 175 -14.51 -6.03 13.89
C GLY A 175 -14.19 -7.00 15.05
N ALA A 176 -13.15 -7.85 14.92
CA ALA A 176 -12.80 -8.86 15.90
C ALA A 176 -12.38 -8.24 17.25
N GLN A 177 -12.84 -8.83 18.35
CA GLN A 177 -12.70 -8.30 19.71
C GLN A 177 -11.73 -9.14 20.54
N THR A 178 -10.55 -8.59 20.86
CA THR A 178 -9.55 -9.23 21.71
C THR A 178 -9.39 -8.46 23.02
N GLN A 179 -9.41 -9.16 24.16
CA GLN A 179 -9.16 -8.54 25.45
C GLN A 179 -7.66 -8.30 25.66
N VAL A 180 -7.29 -7.05 25.93
CA VAL A 180 -5.91 -6.65 26.23
C VAL A 180 -5.64 -6.76 27.73
N ALA A 181 -6.51 -6.15 28.54
CA ALA A 181 -6.41 -6.15 30.00
C ALA A 181 -7.70 -6.69 30.64
N ALA A 182 -7.53 -7.46 31.72
CA ALA A 182 -8.61 -8.03 32.51
C ALA A 182 -8.42 -7.64 33.97
N ASN A 183 -9.37 -6.90 34.55
CA ASN A 183 -9.09 -5.99 35.67
C ASN A 183 -7.98 -5.02 35.23
N ALA A 184 -8.32 -4.13 34.28
CA ALA A 184 -7.40 -3.05 33.89
C ALA A 184 -7.09 -2.13 35.09
N THR A 185 -8.00 -2.11 36.07
CA THR A 185 -7.92 -1.38 37.33
C THR A 185 -7.19 -2.11 38.43
N THR A 186 -6.50 -1.36 39.29
CA THR A 186 -5.76 -1.96 40.42
C THR A 186 -6.66 -2.55 41.50
N GLN A 187 -7.90 -2.06 41.63
CA GLN A 187 -8.95 -2.62 42.49
C GLN A 187 -10.29 -2.72 41.72
N SER A 188 -11.41 -2.90 42.41
CA SER A 188 -12.76 -3.02 41.82
C SER A 188 -13.32 -1.66 41.40
N GLU A 189 -12.75 -1.07 40.36
CA GLU A 189 -12.91 0.34 39.97
C GLU A 189 -13.42 0.46 38.53
N GLN A 190 -13.82 1.67 38.11
CA GLN A 190 -14.38 1.98 36.79
C GLN A 190 -13.37 2.73 35.91
N LEU A 191 -13.37 2.45 34.60
CA LEU A 191 -12.54 3.15 33.60
C LEU A 191 -13.40 4.19 32.90
N PHE A 192 -13.04 5.46 33.01
CA PHE A 192 -13.78 6.54 32.35
C PHE A 192 -13.06 7.10 31.12
N GLY A 193 -11.73 7.02 31.08
CA GLY A 193 -10.93 7.51 29.97
C GLY A 193 -9.73 6.62 29.67
N ILE A 194 -9.37 6.51 28.39
CA ILE A 194 -8.15 5.85 27.91
C ILE A 194 -7.48 6.72 26.84
N ALA A 195 -6.15 6.78 26.86
CA ALA A 195 -5.35 7.49 25.87
C ALA A 195 -4.07 6.71 25.55
N LEU A 196 -3.51 6.94 24.36
CA LEU A 196 -2.18 6.43 24.00
C LEU A 196 -1.11 7.29 24.67
N GLU A 197 -0.18 6.67 25.38
CA GLU A 197 1.02 7.35 25.90
C GLU A 197 2.18 7.24 24.91
N GLN A 198 2.40 6.04 24.38
CA GLN A 198 3.46 5.73 23.42
C GLN A 198 3.16 4.42 22.68
N ALA A 199 4.01 4.05 21.72
CA ALA A 199 3.95 2.75 21.06
C ALA A 199 3.89 1.60 22.08
N GLY A 200 2.87 0.74 21.97
CA GLY A 200 2.67 -0.38 22.88
C GLY A 200 2.17 -0.04 24.30
N THR A 201 1.88 1.23 24.65
CA THR A 201 1.43 1.60 26.01
C THR A 201 0.26 2.58 25.98
N LEU A 202 -0.86 2.17 26.59
CA LEU A 202 -1.97 3.07 26.95
C LEU A 202 -1.81 3.59 28.37
N VAL A 203 -2.41 4.75 28.65
CA VAL A 203 -2.76 5.20 30.01
C VAL A 203 -4.28 5.26 30.17
N ALA A 204 -4.76 4.96 31.37
CA ALA A 204 -6.18 4.96 31.71
C ALA A 204 -6.46 5.77 32.98
N ALA A 205 -7.61 6.44 33.01
CA ALA A 205 -8.15 7.14 34.17
C ALA A 205 -9.15 6.25 34.92
N GLU A 206 -8.90 6.05 36.21
CA GLU A 206 -9.59 5.06 37.05
C GLU A 206 -10.30 5.76 38.21
N SER A 207 -11.60 5.51 38.37
CA SER A 207 -12.44 6.10 39.41
C SER A 207 -13.15 5.01 40.21
N GLY A 208 -13.15 5.13 41.53
CA GLY A 208 -13.51 4.05 42.44
C GLY A 208 -13.97 4.53 43.81
N ALA A 209 -14.29 3.59 44.70
CA ALA A 209 -14.81 3.85 46.04
C ALA A 209 -13.72 4.30 47.05
N PHE A 210 -12.99 5.36 46.67
CA PHE A 210 -11.80 5.95 47.29
C PHE A 210 -10.48 5.14 47.16
N PRO A 211 -9.40 5.73 46.58
CA PRO A 211 -9.34 6.89 45.68
C PRO A 211 -8.75 6.56 44.31
N GLY A 212 -9.28 7.20 43.27
CA GLY A 212 -8.88 6.99 41.87
C GLY A 212 -7.46 7.44 41.50
N GLY A 213 -7.10 7.23 40.24
CA GLY A 213 -5.77 7.53 39.73
C GLY A 213 -5.57 7.28 38.23
N VAL A 214 -4.30 7.16 37.84
CA VAL A 214 -3.84 6.85 36.49
C VAL A 214 -2.96 5.60 36.51
N VAL A 215 -3.25 4.66 35.60
CA VAL A 215 -2.43 3.46 35.32
C VAL A 215 -1.92 3.46 33.88
N ARG A 216 -0.87 2.68 33.64
CA ARG A 216 -0.40 2.23 32.32
C ARG A 216 -0.89 0.82 32.05
N VAL A 217 -1.21 0.54 30.79
CA VAL A 217 -1.48 -0.81 30.28
C VAL A 217 -0.55 -1.10 29.11
N ASP A 218 0.29 -2.11 29.29
CA ASP A 218 1.13 -2.67 28.23
C ASP A 218 0.28 -3.48 27.25
N LEU A 219 0.31 -3.11 25.97
CA LEU A 219 -0.57 -3.67 24.93
C LEU A 219 -0.18 -5.07 24.45
N ALA A 220 1.05 -5.53 24.72
CA ALA A 220 1.55 -6.83 24.27
C ALA A 220 1.38 -7.92 25.34
N THR A 221 1.44 -7.54 26.62
CA THR A 221 1.38 -8.44 27.78
C THR A 221 0.10 -8.31 28.60
N GLY A 222 -0.67 -7.23 28.41
CA GLY A 222 -1.83 -6.89 29.23
C GLY A 222 -1.47 -6.41 30.64
N ALA A 223 -0.19 -6.13 30.91
CA ALA A 223 0.27 -5.77 32.25
C ALA A 223 -0.16 -4.35 32.65
N VAL A 224 -0.84 -4.26 33.79
CA VAL A 224 -1.25 -3.01 34.43
C VAL A 224 -0.15 -2.54 35.39
N THR A 225 0.23 -1.26 35.32
CA THR A 225 1.16 -0.66 36.30
C THR A 225 0.69 0.74 36.75
N PRO A 226 0.75 1.09 38.04
CA PRO A 226 0.39 2.44 38.50
C PRO A 226 1.32 3.52 37.96
N VAL A 227 0.76 4.66 37.52
CA VAL A 227 1.51 5.90 37.22
C VAL A 227 1.39 6.87 38.38
N SER A 228 0.15 7.11 38.84
CA SER A 228 -0.17 8.12 39.85
C SER A 228 -1.50 7.78 40.51
N LEU A 229 -1.47 7.31 41.77
CA LEU A 229 -2.66 6.96 42.54
C LEU A 229 -2.87 7.96 43.68
N ASN A 230 -4.12 8.15 44.12
CA ASN A 230 -4.51 9.05 45.22
C ASN A 230 -4.21 10.53 44.92
N GLY A 231 -4.17 11.37 45.96
CA GLY A 231 -3.73 12.77 45.87
C GLY A 231 -4.87 13.75 45.58
N SER A 232 -4.84 14.36 44.41
CA SER A 232 -5.83 15.35 43.94
C SER A 232 -7.03 14.71 43.24
N PHE A 233 -6.93 13.42 42.88
CA PHE A 233 -8.00 12.68 42.22
C PHE A 233 -9.16 12.37 43.17
N SER A 234 -10.37 12.52 42.65
CA SER A 234 -11.63 12.27 43.35
C SER A 234 -12.65 11.59 42.44
N THR A 235 -12.78 12.03 41.19
CA THR A 235 -13.63 11.44 40.14
C THR A 235 -13.00 11.72 38.77
N PRO A 236 -11.83 11.13 38.46
CA PRO A 236 -11.22 11.26 37.14
C PRO A 236 -12.11 10.62 36.09
N ASP A 237 -12.28 11.32 34.97
CA ASP A 237 -13.21 10.99 33.88
C ASP A 237 -12.40 10.80 32.59
N GLY A 238 -12.22 11.87 31.79
CA GLY A 238 -11.35 11.87 30.61
C GLY A 238 -9.84 11.91 30.92
N ILE A 239 -9.05 11.38 30.00
CA ILE A 239 -7.56 11.44 30.00
C ILE A 239 -7.04 11.74 28.60
N ALA A 240 -5.95 12.49 28.51
CA ALA A 240 -5.22 12.78 27.28
C ALA A 240 -3.71 12.94 27.57
N VAL A 241 -2.88 12.84 26.54
CA VAL A 241 -1.41 12.95 26.65
C VAL A 241 -0.91 13.94 25.61
N ASP A 242 0.06 14.79 25.97
CA ASP A 242 0.70 15.72 25.03
C ASP A 242 1.86 15.08 24.24
N ALA A 243 2.39 15.80 23.25
CA ALA A 243 3.51 15.33 22.40
C ALA A 243 4.85 15.16 23.16
N ALA A 244 4.95 15.58 24.42
CA ALA A 244 6.09 15.35 25.30
C ALA A 244 5.86 14.18 26.30
N GLY A 245 4.69 13.52 26.25
CA GLY A 245 4.29 12.45 27.16
C GLY A 245 3.63 12.93 28.45
N THR A 246 3.37 14.23 28.62
CA THR A 246 2.71 14.75 29.83
C THR A 246 1.24 14.32 29.84
N ILE A 247 0.79 13.74 30.95
CA ILE A 247 -0.58 13.25 31.08
C ILE A 247 -1.47 14.35 31.67
N PHE A 248 -2.64 14.54 31.10
CA PHE A 248 -3.68 15.45 31.59
C PHE A 248 -5.00 14.68 31.80
N VAL A 249 -5.65 14.94 32.92
CA VAL A 249 -6.88 14.25 33.35
C VAL A 249 -7.93 15.31 33.69
N SER A 250 -9.14 15.14 33.16
CA SER A 250 -10.33 15.84 33.65
C SER A 250 -10.93 15.06 34.82
N ASP A 251 -11.22 15.75 35.92
CA ASP A 251 -11.83 15.19 37.12
C ASP A 251 -13.07 16.01 37.49
N ALA A 252 -14.22 15.36 37.51
CA ALA A 252 -15.54 15.97 37.72
C ALA A 252 -15.75 16.56 39.14
N SER A 253 -14.80 16.34 40.05
CA SER A 253 -14.79 16.87 41.43
C SER A 253 -13.56 17.72 41.75
N ALA A 254 -12.46 17.61 40.98
CA ALA A 254 -11.23 18.38 41.22
C ALA A 254 -10.91 19.46 40.17
N GLY A 255 -11.31 19.27 38.90
CA GLY A 255 -10.99 20.17 37.78
C GLY A 255 -10.09 19.50 36.72
N VAL A 256 -9.07 20.18 36.21
CA VAL A 256 -8.06 19.56 35.33
C VAL A 256 -6.76 19.36 36.10
N ILE A 257 -6.23 18.13 36.08
CA ILE A 257 -5.00 17.71 36.75
C ILE A 257 -3.97 17.31 35.70
N ARG A 258 -2.75 17.84 35.81
CA ARG A 258 -1.57 17.39 35.07
C ARG A 258 -0.78 16.41 35.93
N VAL A 259 -0.32 15.31 35.34
CA VAL A 259 0.50 14.28 35.97
C VAL A 259 1.85 14.19 35.25
N ASP A 260 2.93 14.23 36.02
CA ASP A 260 4.26 13.86 35.55
C ASP A 260 4.33 12.34 35.34
N PRO A 261 4.55 11.85 34.10
CA PRO A 261 4.56 10.41 33.80
C PRO A 261 5.71 9.64 34.45
N ALA A 262 6.82 10.31 34.80
CA ALA A 262 8.03 9.70 35.33
C ALA A 262 8.07 9.69 36.86
N THR A 263 7.45 10.67 37.53
CA THR A 263 7.43 10.77 39.00
C THR A 263 6.06 10.51 39.64
N GLY A 264 4.98 10.51 38.84
CA GLY A 264 3.60 10.47 39.34
C GLY A 264 3.14 11.76 40.04
N ALA A 265 3.94 12.83 39.99
CA ALA A 265 3.62 14.09 40.65
C ALA A 265 2.45 14.82 39.97
N GLN A 266 1.51 15.30 40.78
CA GLN A 266 0.28 15.95 40.31
C GLN A 266 0.36 17.47 40.46
N THR A 267 -0.18 18.19 39.47
CA THR A 267 -0.45 19.64 39.53
C THR A 267 -1.89 19.90 39.10
N VAL A 268 -2.71 20.53 39.96
CA VAL A 268 -4.02 21.03 39.52
C VAL A 268 -3.78 22.23 38.58
N VAL A 269 -4.16 22.08 37.31
CA VAL A 269 -4.01 23.11 36.26
C VAL A 269 -5.12 24.16 36.42
N THR A 270 -6.38 23.71 36.51
CA THR A 270 -7.51 24.59 36.82
C THR A 270 -8.47 23.87 37.77
N PRO A 271 -8.78 24.42 38.96
CA PRO A 271 -9.63 23.75 39.94
C PRO A 271 -11.13 23.91 39.63
N ILE A 272 -11.93 22.96 40.11
CA ILE A 272 -13.41 22.94 39.94
C ILE A 272 -14.10 24.26 40.37
N ARG A 273 -15.20 24.60 39.69
CA ARG A 273 -16.11 25.72 40.02
C ARG A 273 -17.55 25.31 39.71
N LEU A 274 -18.55 26.00 40.25
CA LEU A 274 -19.97 25.69 39.95
C LEU A 274 -20.29 25.68 38.44
N SER A 275 -19.64 26.55 37.67
CA SER A 275 -19.76 26.65 36.21
C SER A 275 -18.81 25.73 35.42
N PHE A 276 -18.00 24.90 36.08
CA PHE A 276 -16.94 24.11 35.45
C PHE A 276 -16.87 22.71 36.05
N ASN A 277 -17.43 21.74 35.32
CA ASN A 277 -17.41 20.31 35.59
C ASN A 277 -16.85 19.61 34.32
N PRO A 278 -15.52 19.40 34.23
CA PRO A 278 -14.90 18.87 33.03
C PRO A 278 -15.12 17.35 32.91
N VAL A 279 -15.55 16.89 31.73
CA VAL A 279 -15.88 15.48 31.46
C VAL A 279 -14.80 14.87 30.56
N GLY A 280 -14.89 15.05 29.25
CA GLY A 280 -13.85 14.69 28.28
C GLY A 280 -12.78 15.77 28.17
N ILE A 281 -11.57 15.36 27.77
CA ILE A 281 -10.40 16.22 27.57
C ILE A 281 -9.65 15.83 26.29
N ALA A 282 -9.17 16.82 25.55
CA ALA A 282 -8.29 16.67 24.40
C ALA A 282 -7.27 17.82 24.34
N LEU A 283 -6.14 17.59 23.66
CA LEU A 283 -5.10 18.61 23.47
C LEU A 283 -4.77 18.76 21.98
N ASP A 284 -4.51 20.00 21.55
CA ASP A 284 -3.98 20.26 20.21
C ASP A 284 -2.45 20.04 20.14
N ALA A 285 -1.88 20.15 18.94
CA ALA A 285 -0.44 19.97 18.71
C ALA A 285 0.45 21.06 19.37
N ALA A 286 -0.14 22.13 19.92
CA ALA A 286 0.55 23.16 20.68
C ALA A 286 0.42 22.96 22.22
N GLY A 287 -0.28 21.91 22.67
CA GLY A 287 -0.55 21.65 24.09
C GLY A 287 -1.72 22.45 24.67
N THR A 288 -2.55 23.07 23.84
CA THR A 288 -3.77 23.77 24.29
C THR A 288 -4.79 22.73 24.77
N ILE A 289 -5.28 22.86 26.00
CA ILE A 289 -6.28 21.94 26.55
C ILE A 289 -7.69 22.39 26.14
N PHE A 290 -8.50 21.45 25.67
CA PHE A 290 -9.94 21.61 25.46
C PHE A 290 -10.70 20.57 26.28
N VAL A 291 -11.76 20.99 26.97
CA VAL A 291 -12.64 20.10 27.74
C VAL A 291 -14.10 20.31 27.38
N THR A 292 -14.88 19.23 27.44
CA THR A 292 -16.34 19.31 27.52
C THR A 292 -16.76 19.62 28.95
N ASN A 293 -17.78 20.46 29.11
CA ASN A 293 -18.29 20.91 30.39
C ASN A 293 -19.70 20.34 30.62
N GLY A 294 -19.82 19.46 31.60
CA GLY A 294 -21.09 18.89 32.05
C GLY A 294 -21.86 19.77 33.06
N SER A 295 -21.38 20.98 33.37
CA SER A 295 -22.08 21.89 34.30
C SER A 295 -23.38 22.43 33.68
N SER A 296 -24.50 22.23 34.37
CA SER A 296 -25.81 22.77 34.01
C SER A 296 -25.88 24.30 33.95
N PHE A 297 -24.86 25.00 34.45
CA PHE A 297 -24.72 26.45 34.34
C PHE A 297 -23.98 26.91 33.06
N ALA A 298 -23.26 26.02 32.36
CA ALA A 298 -22.39 26.38 31.23
C ALA A 298 -22.05 25.18 30.31
N LEU A 299 -23.04 24.37 29.93
CA LEU A 299 -22.85 23.21 29.03
C LEU A 299 -22.13 23.61 27.73
N GLY A 300 -21.10 22.85 27.33
CA GLY A 300 -20.42 23.02 26.04
C GLY A 300 -18.92 22.76 26.09
N VAL A 301 -18.13 23.54 25.34
CA VAL A 301 -16.67 23.38 25.22
C VAL A 301 -15.94 24.58 25.81
N ILE A 302 -14.94 24.30 26.65
CA ILE A 302 -14.08 25.30 27.30
C ILE A 302 -12.61 24.97 26.97
N ARG A 303 -11.86 25.99 26.53
CA ARG A 303 -10.42 25.96 26.40
C ARG A 303 -9.78 26.31 27.74
N VAL A 304 -8.75 25.58 28.14
CA VAL A 304 -7.96 25.82 29.36
C VAL A 304 -6.51 26.08 28.97
N ASP A 305 -5.97 27.20 29.44
CA ASP A 305 -4.54 27.50 29.30
C ASP A 305 -3.72 26.62 30.26
N ALA A 306 -2.82 25.79 29.71
CA ALA A 306 -2.09 24.77 30.46
C ALA A 306 -1.04 25.32 31.45
N ALA A 307 -0.65 26.60 31.32
CA ALA A 307 0.37 27.25 32.15
C ALA A 307 -0.23 28.11 33.28
N THR A 308 -1.41 28.69 33.05
CA THR A 308 -2.07 29.66 33.94
C THR A 308 -3.41 29.19 34.51
N GLY A 309 -3.99 28.11 33.96
CA GLY A 309 -5.29 27.59 34.36
C GLY A 309 -6.48 28.43 33.91
N VAL A 310 -6.26 29.44 33.07
CA VAL A 310 -7.31 30.37 32.60
C VAL A 310 -8.28 29.65 31.68
N GLN A 311 -9.57 29.74 32.01
CA GLN A 311 -10.67 29.14 31.26
C GLN A 311 -11.23 30.16 30.25
N THR A 312 -11.29 29.79 28.97
CA THR A 312 -11.98 30.55 27.91
C THR A 312 -13.09 29.71 27.31
N PRO A 313 -14.37 30.10 27.37
CA PRO A 313 -15.43 29.42 26.64
C PRO A 313 -15.18 29.45 25.13
N VAL A 314 -15.40 28.32 24.45
CA VAL A 314 -15.32 28.22 22.98
C VAL A 314 -16.72 28.19 22.38
N SER A 315 -17.60 27.34 22.91
CA SER A 315 -19.03 27.30 22.54
C SER A 315 -19.85 26.84 23.74
N LEU A 316 -20.96 27.52 24.04
CA LEU A 316 -21.83 27.24 25.20
C LEU A 316 -23.30 27.16 24.78
N GLY A 317 -24.05 26.25 25.41
CA GLY A 317 -25.47 26.05 25.15
C GLY A 317 -25.77 25.54 23.73
N GLY A 318 -26.84 26.04 23.12
CA GLY A 318 -27.23 25.61 21.77
C GLY A 318 -27.77 24.18 21.78
N ASN A 319 -27.09 23.27 21.07
CA ASN A 319 -27.47 21.86 20.96
C ASN A 319 -26.87 20.95 22.05
N PHE A 320 -25.97 21.47 22.89
CA PHE A 320 -25.40 20.72 24.00
C PHE A 320 -26.43 20.42 25.08
N ALA A 321 -26.49 19.15 25.50
CA ALA A 321 -27.40 18.63 26.52
C ALA A 321 -26.66 17.74 27.54
N ARG A 322 -25.80 16.82 27.06
CA ARG A 322 -24.88 16.01 27.87
C ARG A 322 -23.58 15.74 27.09
N PRO A 323 -22.73 16.76 26.87
CA PRO A 323 -21.47 16.59 26.15
C PRO A 323 -20.51 15.72 26.97
N GLN A 324 -19.94 14.69 26.34
CA GLN A 324 -19.04 13.72 26.96
C GLN A 324 -17.69 13.72 26.25
N GLY A 325 -17.45 12.81 25.30
CA GLY A 325 -16.19 12.74 24.57
C GLY A 325 -15.90 13.97 23.72
N ILE A 326 -14.61 14.24 23.50
CA ILE A 326 -14.10 15.34 22.66
C ILE A 326 -12.88 14.86 21.88
N ALA A 327 -12.80 15.22 20.60
CA ALA A 327 -11.65 14.98 19.74
C ALA A 327 -11.33 16.22 18.90
N LEU A 328 -10.08 16.34 18.45
CA LEU A 328 -9.56 17.50 17.72
C LEU A 328 -8.94 17.04 16.40
N ALA A 329 -9.36 17.62 15.28
CA ALA A 329 -8.77 17.36 13.98
C ALA A 329 -7.56 18.25 13.70
N ALA A 330 -6.69 17.83 12.76
CA ALA A 330 -5.46 18.54 12.42
C ALA A 330 -5.68 19.95 11.83
N ASN A 331 -6.90 20.26 11.36
CA ASN A 331 -7.32 21.59 10.93
C ASN A 331 -7.81 22.49 12.08
N GLY A 332 -7.90 21.97 13.31
CA GLY A 332 -8.44 22.65 14.49
C GLY A 332 -9.93 22.43 14.75
N ASP A 333 -10.67 21.73 13.88
CA ASP A 333 -12.09 21.41 14.12
C ASP A 333 -12.24 20.58 15.42
N ILE A 334 -13.13 21.02 16.31
CA ILE A 334 -13.45 20.32 17.56
C ILE A 334 -14.67 19.44 17.31
N PHE A 335 -14.59 18.16 17.64
CA PHE A 335 -15.72 17.22 17.57
C PHE A 335 -16.14 16.80 18.98
N VAL A 336 -17.44 16.81 19.26
CA VAL A 336 -18.02 16.48 20.57
C VAL A 336 -19.11 15.43 20.43
N ALA A 337 -19.02 14.37 21.22
CA ALA A 337 -20.10 13.41 21.42
C ALA A 337 -21.01 13.95 22.53
N ASP A 338 -22.32 13.95 22.26
CA ASP A 338 -23.33 14.34 23.24
C ASP A 338 -24.45 13.30 23.22
N GLY A 339 -24.55 12.54 24.31
CA GLY A 339 -25.52 11.46 24.44
C GLY A 339 -26.97 11.95 24.45
N SER A 340 -27.24 13.23 24.75
CA SER A 340 -28.61 13.74 24.91
C SER A 340 -28.99 14.86 23.92
N ALA A 341 -28.08 15.22 23.01
CA ALA A 341 -28.32 16.19 21.95
C ALA A 341 -29.48 15.77 21.02
N PHE A 342 -29.92 16.74 20.19
CA PHE A 342 -30.90 16.53 19.13
C PHE A 342 -32.21 15.85 19.62
N GLY A 343 -32.69 16.28 20.79
CA GLY A 343 -33.95 15.79 21.38
C GLY A 343 -33.84 14.46 22.11
N GLY A 344 -32.66 14.07 22.59
CA GLY A 344 -32.44 12.80 23.28
C GLY A 344 -32.25 11.60 22.35
N THR A 345 -31.76 11.85 21.12
CA THR A 345 -31.39 10.79 20.16
C THR A 345 -29.87 10.56 20.06
N GLY A 346 -29.09 11.34 20.81
CA GLY A 346 -27.63 11.30 20.78
C GLY A 346 -27.05 11.83 19.46
N GLY A 347 -25.82 12.34 19.50
CA GLY A 347 -25.15 12.72 18.26
C GLY A 347 -23.76 13.32 18.42
N ILE A 348 -23.24 13.74 17.28
CA ILE A 348 -21.93 14.38 17.14
C ILE A 348 -22.12 15.81 16.64
N MET A 349 -21.49 16.74 17.33
CA MET A 349 -21.36 18.14 16.92
C MET A 349 -19.92 18.43 16.51
N ARG A 350 -19.75 19.18 15.41
CA ARG A 350 -18.52 19.92 15.14
C ARG A 350 -18.67 21.33 15.70
N VAL A 351 -17.63 21.85 16.32
CA VAL A 351 -17.51 23.23 16.80
C VAL A 351 -16.32 23.88 16.11
N ASP A 352 -16.55 25.03 15.47
CA ASP A 352 -15.49 25.91 14.98
C ASP A 352 -14.76 26.54 16.21
N PRO A 353 -13.44 26.34 16.37
CA PRO A 353 -12.69 26.83 17.53
C PRO A 353 -12.53 28.35 17.58
N SER A 354 -12.80 29.05 16.46
CA SER A 354 -12.60 30.48 16.27
C SER A 354 -13.90 31.28 16.38
N THR A 355 -15.03 30.71 15.92
CA THR A 355 -16.35 31.37 15.97
C THR A 355 -17.30 30.77 17.02
N GLY A 356 -17.00 29.58 17.54
CA GLY A 356 -17.88 28.85 18.47
C GLY A 356 -19.14 28.25 17.82
N VAL A 357 -19.27 28.34 16.50
CA VAL A 357 -20.44 27.85 15.75
C VAL A 357 -20.54 26.33 15.81
N GLN A 358 -21.73 25.83 16.15
CA GLN A 358 -22.05 24.40 16.22
C GLN A 358 -22.66 23.92 14.90
N THR A 359 -22.12 22.82 14.35
CA THR A 359 -22.70 22.11 13.20
C THR A 359 -23.03 20.68 13.61
N ARG A 360 -24.23 20.17 13.27
CA ARG A 360 -24.55 18.75 13.41
C ARG A 360 -23.76 17.95 12.38
N VAL A 361 -22.97 16.98 12.83
CA VAL A 361 -22.30 16.00 11.96
C VAL A 361 -23.24 14.80 11.76
N ALA A 362 -23.69 14.19 12.85
CA ALA A 362 -24.59 13.04 12.86
C ALA A 362 -25.47 13.03 14.11
N SER A 363 -26.65 12.40 14.06
CA SER A 363 -27.51 12.11 15.22
C SER A 363 -28.50 11.01 14.89
N GLY A 364 -28.84 10.16 15.86
CA GLY A 364 -29.63 8.94 15.63
C GLY A 364 -28.95 7.96 14.67
N GLY A 365 -29.70 6.95 14.21
CA GLY A 365 -29.20 5.89 13.33
C GLY A 365 -28.60 4.75 14.14
N LEU A 366 -27.29 4.51 14.00
CA LEU A 366 -26.53 3.66 14.91
C LEU A 366 -26.20 4.38 16.23
N LEU A 367 -26.08 5.71 16.20
CA LEU A 367 -25.87 6.55 17.39
C LEU A 367 -27.15 6.61 18.22
N VAL A 368 -27.02 6.40 19.54
CA VAL A 368 -28.11 6.43 20.53
C VAL A 368 -27.68 7.20 21.77
N HIS A 369 -26.58 6.82 22.42
CA HIS A 369 -25.97 7.54 23.54
C HIS A 369 -24.43 7.58 23.38
N PRO A 370 -23.90 8.27 22.35
CA PRO A 370 -22.47 8.31 22.09
C PRO A 370 -21.71 8.93 23.27
N SER A 371 -20.67 8.22 23.71
CA SER A 371 -19.92 8.47 24.94
C SER A 371 -18.54 9.03 24.63
N GLY A 372 -17.58 8.18 24.27
CA GLY A 372 -16.26 8.56 23.79
C GLY A 372 -16.20 8.72 22.26
N LEU A 373 -15.32 9.59 21.77
CA LEU A 373 -14.90 9.58 20.36
C LEU A 373 -13.40 9.81 20.20
N VAL A 374 -12.85 9.38 19.07
CA VAL A 374 -11.49 9.66 18.62
C VAL A 374 -11.46 9.84 17.10
N LEU A 375 -10.44 10.51 16.58
CA LEU A 375 -10.18 10.58 15.13
C LEU A 375 -9.15 9.53 14.72
N ASP A 376 -9.54 8.68 13.78
CA ASP A 376 -8.64 7.70 13.17
C ASP A 376 -7.63 8.35 12.22
N ALA A 377 -6.65 7.57 11.76
CA ALA A 377 -5.60 8.06 10.86
C ALA A 377 -6.11 8.57 9.49
N THR A 378 -7.32 8.20 9.09
CA THR A 378 -7.97 8.65 7.84
C THR A 378 -8.81 9.91 8.03
N GLY A 379 -8.92 10.41 9.27
CA GLY A 379 -9.75 11.56 9.62
C GLY A 379 -11.23 11.25 9.78
N ASN A 380 -11.64 9.97 9.82
CA ASN A 380 -12.99 9.61 10.21
C ASN A 380 -13.10 9.53 11.74
N LEU A 381 -14.31 9.70 12.26
CA LEU A 381 -14.60 9.66 13.70
C LEU A 381 -14.92 8.22 14.10
N LEU A 382 -14.21 7.67 15.08
CA LEU A 382 -14.57 6.44 15.75
C LEU A 382 -15.27 6.77 17.06
N VAL A 383 -16.46 6.22 17.28
CA VAL A 383 -17.35 6.58 18.39
C VAL A 383 -17.71 5.32 19.18
N ALA A 384 -17.49 5.38 20.49
CA ALA A 384 -18.06 4.42 21.43
C ALA A 384 -19.49 4.84 21.77
N ASP A 385 -20.40 3.87 21.77
CA ASP A 385 -21.80 4.06 22.15
C ASP A 385 -22.30 2.76 22.79
N ALA A 386 -22.76 2.85 24.04
CA ALA A 386 -23.20 1.70 24.82
C ALA A 386 -24.63 1.23 24.46
N ASP A 387 -25.48 2.12 23.93
CA ASP A 387 -26.86 1.80 23.58
C ASP A 387 -27.07 1.55 22.08
N ALA A 388 -26.02 1.75 21.27
CA ALA A 388 -25.96 1.35 19.87
C ALA A 388 -26.32 -0.13 19.63
N PHE A 389 -26.66 -0.44 18.38
CA PHE A 389 -27.01 -1.79 17.93
C PHE A 389 -28.15 -2.43 18.76
N GLY A 390 -29.10 -1.60 19.21
CA GLY A 390 -30.28 -2.02 19.97
C GLY A 390 -30.00 -2.34 21.43
N GLY A 391 -29.10 -1.60 22.09
CA GLY A 391 -28.65 -1.90 23.45
C GLY A 391 -27.62 -3.03 23.53
N SER A 392 -26.89 -3.28 22.43
CA SER A 392 -25.78 -4.24 22.40
C SER A 392 -24.42 -3.56 22.54
N GLY A 393 -24.35 -2.23 22.44
CA GLY A 393 -23.12 -1.45 22.45
C GLY A 393 -22.19 -1.72 21.27
N GLY A 394 -21.23 -0.84 21.03
CA GLY A 394 -20.24 -1.03 19.99
C GLY A 394 -19.38 0.17 19.64
N VAL A 395 -18.69 0.04 18.51
CA VAL A 395 -17.93 1.10 17.84
C VAL A 395 -18.56 1.41 16.48
N ILE A 396 -18.78 2.70 16.24
CA ILE A 396 -19.36 3.25 15.00
C ILE A 396 -18.31 4.15 14.36
N GLN A 397 -18.03 3.97 13.07
CA GLN A 397 -17.27 4.94 12.28
C GLN A 397 -18.26 5.97 11.68
N VAL A 398 -17.95 7.25 11.80
CA VAL A 398 -18.75 8.35 11.25
C VAL A 398 -17.87 9.26 10.41
N ASN A 399 -18.25 9.47 9.15
CA ASN A 399 -17.54 10.38 8.27
C ASN A 399 -17.91 11.84 8.61
N PRO A 400 -16.95 12.71 9.01
CA PRO A 400 -17.27 14.05 9.50
C PRO A 400 -17.74 15.03 8.42
N ALA A 401 -17.54 14.71 7.13
CA ALA A 401 -17.96 15.56 6.01
C ALA A 401 -19.38 15.23 5.51
N THR A 402 -19.78 13.96 5.54
CA THR A 402 -21.09 13.49 5.03
C THR A 402 -22.08 13.10 6.12
N GLY A 403 -21.62 12.84 7.35
CA GLY A 403 -22.44 12.31 8.44
C GLY A 403 -22.81 10.83 8.27
N ALA A 404 -22.28 10.14 7.24
CA ALA A 404 -22.50 8.71 7.02
C ALA A 404 -21.93 7.88 8.17
N GLN A 405 -22.66 6.82 8.56
CA GLN A 405 -22.34 5.94 9.69
C GLN A 405 -22.09 4.52 9.20
N ALA A 406 -21.06 3.87 9.72
CA ALA A 406 -20.75 2.45 9.49
C ALA A 406 -20.51 1.73 10.81
N ALA A 407 -20.88 0.44 10.87
CA ALA A 407 -20.60 -0.41 12.01
C ALA A 407 -19.15 -0.92 11.94
N VAL A 408 -18.39 -0.81 13.03
CA VAL A 408 -17.03 -1.36 13.12
C VAL A 408 -17.03 -2.65 13.94
N SER A 409 -17.67 -2.64 15.11
CA SER A 409 -17.90 -3.84 15.93
C SER A 409 -19.05 -3.59 16.90
N SER A 410 -19.76 -4.64 17.31
CA SER A 410 -20.93 -4.55 18.19
C SER A 410 -21.09 -5.77 19.10
N GLY A 411 -21.75 -5.59 20.25
CA GLY A 411 -21.97 -6.68 21.20
C GLY A 411 -20.69 -7.21 21.86
N GLY A 412 -20.80 -8.39 22.46
CA GLY A 412 -19.65 -9.12 23.01
C GLY A 412 -18.98 -8.40 24.18
N ARG A 413 -17.80 -7.83 23.93
CA ARG A 413 -16.94 -7.10 24.87
C ARG A 413 -17.04 -5.58 24.74
N LEU A 414 -18.11 -5.10 24.12
CA LEU A 414 -18.42 -3.68 23.87
C LEU A 414 -19.80 -3.28 24.41
N LEU A 415 -20.43 -4.14 25.22
CA LEU A 415 -21.80 -3.97 25.76
C LEU A 415 -21.98 -2.66 26.53
N HIS A 416 -20.90 -2.11 27.09
CA HIS A 416 -20.88 -0.88 27.86
C HIS A 416 -19.72 0.02 27.40
N ALA A 417 -19.54 0.15 26.08
CA ALA A 417 -18.51 0.97 25.45
C ALA A 417 -18.56 2.44 25.93
N GLY A 418 -17.64 2.81 26.83
CA GLY A 418 -17.63 4.11 27.52
C GLY A 418 -16.55 5.06 27.02
N SER A 419 -15.34 4.56 26.80
CA SER A 419 -14.20 5.33 26.30
C SER A 419 -13.54 4.64 25.11
N ILE A 420 -12.94 5.43 24.22
CA ILE A 420 -12.32 4.93 22.99
C ILE A 420 -11.04 5.70 22.68
N THR A 421 -10.03 4.99 22.19
CA THR A 421 -8.82 5.58 21.61
C THR A 421 -8.32 4.69 20.48
N VAL A 422 -7.36 5.16 19.69
CA VAL A 422 -6.68 4.35 18.67
C VAL A 422 -5.18 4.32 18.95
N SER A 423 -4.58 3.13 18.95
CA SER A 423 -3.13 3.05 18.85
C SER A 423 -2.74 3.35 17.42
N ARG A 424 -2.20 4.56 17.21
CA ARG A 424 -1.46 4.94 16.01
C ARG A 424 -0.11 4.21 15.89
N ALA A 425 0.26 3.42 16.90
CA ALA A 425 1.58 2.83 17.06
C ALA A 425 1.51 1.37 17.57
N GLY A 426 0.53 0.61 17.10
CA GLY A 426 0.48 -0.85 17.12
C GLY A 426 0.11 -1.32 15.71
N ASN A 427 0.98 -2.14 15.10
CA ASN A 427 0.85 -2.72 13.77
C ASN A 427 0.21 -1.78 12.73
N ALA A 428 0.91 -0.75 12.24
CA ALA A 428 0.31 0.27 11.37
C ALA A 428 1.22 0.61 10.19
N GLY A 429 0.99 -0.08 9.07
CA GLY A 429 1.45 0.30 7.74
C GLY A 429 0.25 0.49 6.83
N GLY A 430 0.21 1.56 6.03
CA GLY A 430 -0.95 1.90 5.20
C GLY A 430 -1.03 1.06 3.94
N GLY A 431 0.05 0.98 3.17
CA GLY A 431 0.18 0.07 2.04
C GLY A 431 0.60 -1.33 2.50
N VAL A 432 1.71 -1.40 3.25
CA VAL A 432 2.36 -2.66 3.64
C VAL A 432 2.76 -2.66 5.12
N PHE A 433 2.46 -3.74 5.84
CA PHE A 433 3.01 -4.03 7.17
C PHE A 433 3.93 -5.26 7.11
N ASN A 434 5.18 -5.16 7.56
CA ASN A 434 6.12 -6.27 7.59
C ASN A 434 6.61 -6.64 9.01
N ALA A 435 6.29 -7.86 9.43
CA ALA A 435 6.90 -8.53 10.58
C ALA A 435 7.82 -9.71 10.20
N GLY A 436 7.91 -10.06 8.91
CA GLY A 436 8.74 -11.14 8.37
C GLY A 436 10.02 -10.63 7.70
N THR A 437 10.43 -11.31 6.64
CA THR A 437 11.43 -10.81 5.69
C THR A 437 10.72 -10.37 4.41
N LEU A 438 11.00 -9.16 3.95
CA LEU A 438 10.37 -8.57 2.77
C LEU A 438 11.42 -7.91 1.87
N THR A 439 11.39 -8.24 0.58
CA THR A 439 12.13 -7.57 -0.49
C THR A 439 11.15 -6.85 -1.42
N ILE A 440 11.41 -5.59 -1.73
CA ILE A 440 10.59 -4.76 -2.62
C ILE A 440 11.47 -4.27 -3.77
N ARG A 441 11.08 -4.54 -5.02
CA ARG A 441 11.81 -4.10 -6.22
C ARG A 441 10.92 -3.62 -7.36
N GLU A 442 11.38 -2.68 -8.16
CA GLU A 442 10.65 -2.11 -9.32
C GLU A 442 9.21 -1.66 -9.00
N THR A 443 8.94 -1.31 -7.75
CA THR A 443 7.59 -1.21 -7.16
C THR A 443 7.30 0.22 -6.70
N THR A 444 6.05 0.64 -6.83
CA THR A 444 5.59 1.94 -6.34
C THR A 444 4.62 1.75 -5.18
N ILE A 445 4.85 2.45 -4.07
CA ILE A 445 4.00 2.46 -2.88
C ILE A 445 3.55 3.90 -2.67
N ALA A 446 2.28 4.20 -2.93
CA ALA A 446 1.83 5.58 -3.06
C ALA A 446 0.39 5.87 -2.63
N HIS A 447 0.18 7.06 -2.08
CA HIS A 447 -1.12 7.55 -1.59
C HIS A 447 -1.73 6.70 -0.46
N ASP A 448 -0.93 5.89 0.22
CA ASP A 448 -1.33 5.12 1.39
C ASP A 448 -1.38 5.99 2.67
N SER A 449 -2.10 5.52 3.70
CA SER A 449 -2.35 6.26 4.94
C SER A 449 -2.37 5.38 6.19
N ALA A 450 -1.74 5.82 7.29
CA ALA A 450 -1.74 5.08 8.56
C ALA A 450 -1.41 5.91 9.82
N GLY A 451 -1.43 5.26 10.98
CA GLY A 451 -0.99 5.85 12.26
C GLY A 451 0.47 6.30 12.21
N ARG A 452 1.36 5.31 12.06
CA ARG A 452 2.75 5.43 11.60
C ARG A 452 2.86 4.77 10.22
N GLY A 453 4.03 4.79 9.57
CA GLY A 453 4.32 3.94 8.40
C GLY A 453 3.34 4.11 7.24
N GLY A 454 3.10 5.36 6.81
CA GLY A 454 2.02 5.70 5.87
C GLY A 454 2.03 4.82 4.62
N GLY A 455 3.18 4.64 3.98
CA GLY A 455 3.40 3.58 3.00
C GLY A 455 3.71 2.24 3.66
N ILE A 456 4.80 2.19 4.45
CA ILE A 456 5.35 0.94 5.01
C ILE A 456 5.62 1.04 6.51
N ASP A 457 5.20 0.01 7.25
CA ASP A 457 5.68 -0.31 8.60
C ASP A 457 6.62 -1.51 8.54
N ASN A 458 7.81 -1.39 9.14
CA ASN A 458 8.75 -2.49 9.26
C ASN A 458 9.14 -2.76 10.72
N GLU A 459 8.59 -3.84 11.27
CA GLU A 459 9.03 -4.47 12.51
C GLU A 459 10.02 -5.63 12.23
N GLY A 460 9.98 -6.20 11.03
CA GLY A 460 10.84 -7.29 10.56
C GLY A 460 12.12 -6.86 9.84
N THR A 461 12.48 -7.58 8.78
CA THR A 461 13.59 -7.22 7.88
C THR A 461 13.05 -6.81 6.52
N LEU A 462 13.41 -5.60 6.06
CA LEU A 462 12.95 -5.00 4.81
C LEU A 462 14.14 -4.57 3.94
N THR A 463 14.16 -5.03 2.70
CA THR A 463 15.03 -4.53 1.64
C THR A 463 14.19 -3.84 0.57
N ILE A 464 14.51 -2.61 0.20
CA ILE A 464 13.90 -1.88 -0.91
C ILE A 464 14.99 -1.55 -1.92
N GLN A 465 14.81 -1.95 -3.17
CA GLN A 465 15.69 -1.59 -4.27
C GLN A 465 14.90 -0.99 -5.43
N ASN A 466 15.44 0.01 -6.13
CA ASN A 466 14.97 0.39 -7.47
C ASN A 466 13.46 0.67 -7.53
N SER A 467 12.94 1.44 -6.56
CA SER A 467 11.51 1.57 -6.23
C SER A 467 11.14 2.99 -5.81
N THR A 468 9.85 3.32 -5.84
CA THR A 468 9.34 4.67 -5.50
C THR A 468 8.35 4.60 -4.32
N VAL A 469 8.62 5.34 -3.24
CA VAL A 469 7.71 5.46 -2.08
C VAL A 469 7.27 6.92 -1.97
N ALA A 470 6.06 7.25 -2.43
CA ALA A 470 5.68 8.64 -2.67
C ALA A 470 4.24 9.02 -2.28
N ASN A 471 4.03 10.26 -1.85
CA ASN A 471 2.71 10.82 -1.50
C ASN A 471 1.95 10.06 -0.38
N ASN A 472 2.61 9.25 0.42
CA ASN A 472 2.00 8.51 1.54
C ASN A 472 1.90 9.37 2.81
N SER A 473 1.05 8.99 3.76
CA SER A 473 0.73 9.82 4.93
C SER A 473 0.66 9.05 6.26
N ALA A 474 1.36 9.57 7.27
CA ALA A 474 1.30 9.10 8.66
C ALA A 474 0.78 10.22 9.58
N SER A 475 0.06 9.85 10.64
CA SER A 475 -0.42 10.80 11.67
C SER A 475 0.50 10.93 12.90
N ASP A 476 1.53 10.08 13.00
CA ASP A 476 2.64 10.14 13.97
C ASP A 476 3.99 10.14 13.24
N ARG A 477 4.49 8.99 12.77
CA ARG A 477 5.88 8.81 12.29
C ARG A 477 6.00 8.06 10.98
N GLY A 478 6.97 8.44 10.15
CA GLY A 478 7.34 7.66 8.96
C GLY A 478 6.26 7.72 7.89
N GLY A 479 6.14 8.86 7.21
CA GLY A 479 5.09 9.08 6.20
C GLY A 479 5.24 8.11 5.03
N GLY A 480 6.45 7.99 4.49
CA GLY A 480 6.80 6.91 3.56
C GLY A 480 7.04 5.61 4.31
N ILE A 481 8.03 5.60 5.22
CA ILE A 481 8.48 4.40 5.94
C ILE A 481 8.66 4.68 7.43
N PHE A 482 8.07 3.83 8.27
CA PHE A 482 8.44 3.67 9.68
C PHE A 482 9.26 2.39 9.85
N ASN A 483 10.44 2.47 10.48
CA ASN A 483 11.27 1.31 10.77
C ASN A 483 11.56 1.17 12.27
N ALA A 484 11.07 0.07 12.85
CA ALA A 484 11.53 -0.46 14.15
C ALA A 484 12.49 -1.64 13.99
N GLY A 485 12.42 -2.36 12.87
CA GLY A 485 13.24 -3.53 12.55
C GLY A 485 14.55 -3.20 11.83
N THR A 486 14.91 -4.03 10.84
CA THR A 486 16.07 -3.82 9.97
C THR A 486 15.65 -3.39 8.58
N LEU A 487 16.14 -2.24 8.12
CA LEU A 487 15.87 -1.63 6.83
C LEU A 487 17.17 -1.53 6.00
N THR A 488 17.13 -1.97 4.73
CA THR A 488 18.12 -1.64 3.70
C THR A 488 17.41 -0.97 2.54
N VAL A 489 17.90 0.19 2.09
CA VAL A 489 17.34 0.91 0.94
C VAL A 489 18.46 1.19 -0.07
N SER A 490 18.19 0.90 -1.33
CA SER A 490 19.10 1.07 -2.47
C SER A 490 18.37 1.64 -3.68
N ASP A 491 19.01 2.54 -4.44
CA ASP A 491 18.52 2.99 -5.75
C ASP A 491 17.04 3.46 -5.72
N THR A 492 16.59 4.07 -4.63
CA THR A 492 15.15 4.30 -4.34
C THR A 492 14.82 5.78 -4.26
N THR A 493 13.58 6.16 -4.58
CA THR A 493 13.09 7.55 -4.47
C THR A 493 11.97 7.65 -3.44
N ILE A 494 12.20 8.40 -2.36
CA ILE A 494 11.25 8.62 -1.25
C ILE A 494 10.93 10.12 -1.14
N ALA A 495 9.78 10.55 -1.67
CA ALA A 495 9.44 11.98 -1.79
C ALA A 495 7.93 12.28 -1.67
N GLY A 496 7.59 13.50 -1.25
CA GLY A 496 6.20 13.96 -1.13
C GLY A 496 5.38 13.29 -0.01
N ASN A 497 6.00 12.43 0.82
CA ASN A 497 5.31 11.76 1.93
C ASN A 497 5.16 12.69 3.15
N ALA A 498 4.14 12.47 3.99
CA ALA A 498 3.77 13.36 5.10
C ALA A 498 3.74 12.65 6.47
N ALA A 499 4.23 13.28 7.54
CA ALA A 499 4.17 12.75 8.93
C ALA A 499 4.10 13.84 10.01
N GLY A 500 3.96 13.45 11.29
CA GLY A 500 4.32 14.29 12.42
C GLY A 500 5.84 14.39 12.61
N SER A 501 6.55 13.26 12.44
CA SER A 501 8.01 13.19 12.46
C SER A 501 8.58 12.20 11.44
N GLY A 502 9.61 12.58 10.68
CA GLY A 502 10.19 11.73 9.63
C GLY A 502 9.20 11.52 8.48
N GLY A 503 8.94 12.58 7.71
CA GLY A 503 7.98 12.55 6.59
C GLY A 503 8.33 11.49 5.54
N GLY A 504 9.60 11.44 5.11
CA GLY A 504 10.10 10.35 4.27
C GLY A 504 10.31 9.06 5.06
N VAL A 505 11.31 9.04 5.94
CA VAL A 505 11.68 7.86 6.74
C VAL A 505 11.87 8.23 8.22
N TRP A 506 11.18 7.52 9.11
CA TRP A 506 11.46 7.53 10.54
C TRP A 506 12.11 6.20 10.96
N ASN A 507 13.32 6.24 11.51
CA ASN A 507 14.05 5.06 11.96
C ASN A 507 14.29 5.05 13.49
N GLY A 508 13.69 4.07 14.16
CA GLY A 508 14.04 3.66 15.53
C GLY A 508 14.83 2.34 15.61
N GLY A 509 14.93 1.60 14.51
CA GLY A 509 15.69 0.36 14.37
C GLY A 509 17.05 0.55 13.71
N SER A 510 17.46 -0.42 12.88
CA SER A 510 18.67 -0.35 12.06
C SER A 510 18.31 0.01 10.62
N ALA A 511 18.91 1.05 10.04
CA ALA A 511 18.69 1.45 8.64
C ALA A 511 20.02 1.66 7.91
N ALA A 512 20.20 1.00 6.75
CA ALA A 512 21.31 1.21 5.83
C ALA A 512 20.82 1.74 4.49
N VAL A 513 21.49 2.75 3.91
CA VAL A 513 20.98 3.48 2.74
C VAL A 513 22.11 3.76 1.72
N HIS A 514 21.88 3.49 0.43
CA HIS A 514 22.81 3.85 -0.66
C HIS A 514 22.08 4.30 -1.92
N SER A 515 22.73 5.16 -2.74
CA SER A 515 22.22 5.61 -4.05
C SER A 515 20.74 6.07 -4.03
N THR A 516 20.25 6.63 -2.91
CA THR A 516 18.81 6.83 -2.65
C THR A 516 18.49 8.32 -2.46
N ILE A 517 17.34 8.75 -3.00
CA ILE A 517 16.76 10.07 -2.73
C ILE A 517 15.77 9.95 -1.57
N VAL A 518 15.96 10.75 -0.51
CA VAL A 518 14.92 11.03 0.50
C VAL A 518 14.79 12.54 0.63
N ALA A 519 13.90 13.14 -0.16
CA ALA A 519 13.84 14.59 -0.33
C ALA A 519 12.43 15.08 -0.72
N GLY A 520 12.07 16.28 -0.27
CA GLY A 520 10.77 16.89 -0.59
C GLY A 520 9.59 16.27 0.14
N ASN A 521 9.83 15.58 1.26
CA ASN A 521 8.78 15.11 2.17
C ASN A 521 8.39 16.21 3.17
N HIS A 522 7.35 15.97 3.97
CA HIS A 522 6.75 16.97 4.85
C HIS A 522 6.53 16.42 6.26
N ALA A 523 6.99 17.14 7.29
CA ALA A 523 6.62 16.83 8.66
C ALA A 523 6.71 18.06 9.59
N ALA A 524 6.02 18.00 10.73
CA ALA A 524 6.14 19.02 11.78
C ALA A 524 7.53 19.03 12.44
N SER A 525 8.24 17.90 12.37
CA SER A 525 9.66 17.77 12.74
C SER A 525 10.35 16.82 11.75
N SER A 526 11.61 17.08 11.40
CA SER A 526 12.44 16.15 10.60
C SER A 526 11.77 15.75 9.27
N ALA A 527 11.73 16.68 8.31
CA ALA A 527 10.88 16.57 7.11
C ALA A 527 11.17 15.31 6.28
N ASP A 528 12.44 15.04 5.95
CA ASP A 528 12.82 13.89 5.11
C ASP A 528 13.21 12.66 5.93
N VAL A 529 14.14 12.81 6.88
CA VAL A 529 14.68 11.69 7.68
C VAL A 529 14.72 11.99 9.17
N ALA A 530 14.39 10.99 9.98
CA ALA A 530 14.50 11.03 11.44
C ALA A 530 15.22 9.77 11.98
N GLY A 531 16.19 9.94 12.88
CA GLY A 531 16.88 8.84 13.56
C GLY A 531 18.33 8.58 13.12
N VAL A 532 18.85 7.39 13.41
CA VAL A 532 20.24 7.01 13.11
C VAL A 532 20.29 6.16 11.84
N PHE A 533 21.15 6.50 10.89
CA PHE A 533 21.31 5.78 9.62
C PHE A 533 22.77 5.36 9.41
N ALA A 534 22.97 4.24 8.72
CA ALA A 534 24.26 3.79 8.22
C ALA A 534 24.34 4.05 6.71
N SER A 535 24.70 5.28 6.33
CA SER A 535 24.94 5.60 4.92
C SER A 535 26.09 4.75 4.37
N ARG A 536 25.90 4.21 3.17
CA ARG A 536 26.96 3.58 2.36
C ARG A 536 27.49 4.52 1.28
N GLY A 537 26.90 5.71 1.12
CA GLY A 537 27.30 6.71 0.13
C GLY A 537 26.25 7.00 -0.93
N HIS A 538 26.52 8.07 -1.69
CA HIS A 538 25.76 8.50 -2.86
C HIS A 538 24.25 8.78 -2.61
N ASN A 539 23.87 9.14 -1.39
CA ASN A 539 22.48 9.48 -1.07
C ASN A 539 22.18 10.97 -1.22
N LEU A 540 21.00 11.33 -1.71
CA LEU A 540 20.50 12.70 -1.74
C LEU A 540 19.42 12.84 -0.66
N ILE A 541 19.73 13.57 0.41
CA ILE A 541 18.81 13.83 1.53
C ILE A 541 18.46 15.32 1.54
N GLY A 542 17.18 15.64 1.36
CA GLY A 542 16.70 17.04 1.28
C GLY A 542 16.95 17.79 2.59
N ASP A 543 16.42 17.29 3.70
CA ASP A 543 16.68 17.74 5.06
C ASP A 543 17.15 16.59 5.97
N ALA A 544 18.46 16.54 6.23
CA ALA A 544 19.09 15.57 7.12
C ALA A 544 19.08 15.97 8.61
N THR A 545 18.52 17.14 8.98
CA THR A 545 18.65 17.72 10.33
C THR A 545 18.05 16.85 11.43
N GLY A 546 17.04 16.03 11.10
CA GLY A 546 16.43 15.07 12.01
C GLY A 546 17.22 13.79 12.24
N ALA A 547 18.34 13.61 11.54
CA ALA A 547 19.05 12.35 11.44
C ALA A 547 20.57 12.45 11.68
N SER A 548 21.23 11.29 11.70
CA SER A 548 22.69 11.20 11.75
C SER A 548 23.20 10.05 10.88
N GLY A 549 24.40 10.20 10.33
CA GLY A 549 25.11 9.16 9.58
C GLY A 549 25.19 9.33 8.06
N PHE A 550 24.52 10.34 7.48
CA PHE A 550 24.69 10.76 6.08
C PHE A 550 25.98 11.59 5.92
N THR A 551 27.12 10.92 6.05
CA THR A 551 28.47 11.50 5.96
C THR A 551 29.43 10.62 5.18
N ALA A 552 28.92 9.73 4.33
CA ALA A 552 29.73 8.86 3.47
C ALA A 552 30.13 9.59 2.16
N ALA A 553 30.98 8.96 1.36
CA ALA A 553 31.38 9.52 0.06
C ALA A 553 30.15 9.62 -0.87
N GLY A 554 30.04 10.71 -1.62
CA GLY A 554 28.91 10.97 -2.51
C GLY A 554 27.61 11.44 -1.83
N ASP A 555 27.50 11.43 -0.50
CA ASP A 555 26.29 11.92 0.18
C ASP A 555 26.08 13.44 -0.03
N LEU A 556 24.89 13.81 -0.48
CA LEU A 556 24.37 15.17 -0.61
C LEU A 556 23.28 15.40 0.44
N ALA A 557 23.69 15.83 1.65
CA ALA A 557 22.79 16.07 2.77
C ALA A 557 22.51 17.57 3.00
N GLY A 558 21.27 18.00 2.82
CA GLY A 558 20.79 19.34 3.18
C GLY A 558 20.30 19.45 4.64
N ALA A 559 19.76 20.61 5.00
CA ALA A 559 19.27 20.90 6.34
C ALA A 559 18.00 21.78 6.31
N THR A 560 17.22 21.87 7.41
CA THR A 560 15.90 22.54 7.42
C THR A 560 15.96 24.01 7.00
N ALA A 561 17.10 24.69 7.25
CA ALA A 561 17.33 26.08 6.86
C ALA A 561 17.83 26.26 5.40
N ALA A 562 18.27 25.18 4.76
CA ALA A 562 18.79 25.14 3.39
C ALA A 562 18.68 23.70 2.82
N PRO A 563 17.47 23.23 2.46
CA PRO A 563 17.27 21.87 1.98
C PRO A 563 17.81 21.69 0.55
N VAL A 564 18.23 20.48 0.21
CA VAL A 564 18.61 20.12 -1.17
C VAL A 564 17.35 19.78 -1.97
N ASP A 565 17.08 20.56 -3.00
CA ASP A 565 16.01 20.30 -3.97
C ASP A 565 16.45 19.20 -4.97
N PRO A 566 15.79 18.03 -4.99
CA PRO A 566 16.10 16.94 -5.93
C PRO A 566 15.56 17.19 -7.34
N ARG A 567 14.72 18.23 -7.54
CA ARG A 567 14.04 18.55 -8.81
C ARG A 567 13.35 17.34 -9.43
N LEU A 568 12.40 16.77 -8.70
CA LEU A 568 11.55 15.68 -9.17
C LEU A 568 10.33 16.20 -9.93
N GLY A 569 9.90 15.46 -10.95
CA GLY A 569 8.59 15.61 -11.57
C GLY A 569 7.46 15.08 -10.67
N PRO A 570 6.20 15.17 -11.10
CA PRO A 570 5.07 14.54 -10.41
C PRO A 570 5.18 13.00 -10.49
N LEU A 571 4.50 12.30 -9.57
CA LEU A 571 4.35 10.85 -9.64
C LEU A 571 3.39 10.50 -10.78
N GLN A 572 3.91 9.86 -11.83
CA GLN A 572 3.17 9.52 -13.04
C GLN A 572 3.82 8.35 -13.79
N ALA A 573 3.19 7.84 -14.84
CA ALA A 573 3.86 6.94 -15.78
C ALA A 573 4.95 7.72 -16.57
N ASN A 574 6.20 7.24 -16.55
CA ASN A 574 7.33 7.82 -17.29
C ASN A 574 8.03 6.73 -18.13
N GLY A 575 7.25 5.79 -18.67
CA GLY A 575 7.70 4.47 -19.11
C GLY A 575 7.81 3.46 -17.96
N GLY A 576 7.83 2.17 -18.29
CA GLY A 576 7.95 1.06 -17.33
C GLY A 576 6.64 0.58 -16.68
N PRO A 577 6.68 -0.49 -15.87
CA PRO A 577 5.48 -1.15 -15.32
C PRO A 577 4.86 -0.44 -14.10
N THR A 578 5.52 0.57 -13.52
CA THR A 578 5.07 1.25 -12.29
C THR A 578 5.35 2.77 -12.35
N PRO A 579 4.46 3.65 -11.78
CA PRO A 579 4.64 5.10 -11.82
C PRO A 579 5.87 5.56 -11.04
N THR A 580 6.62 6.53 -11.58
CA THR A 580 7.89 7.02 -11.04
C THR A 580 7.89 8.53 -10.87
N LEU A 581 8.92 9.05 -10.19
CA LEU A 581 9.22 10.47 -10.06
C LEU A 581 10.43 10.80 -10.94
N ALA A 582 10.19 11.33 -12.15
CA ALA A 582 11.24 11.60 -13.12
C ALA A 582 12.20 12.72 -12.68
N LEU A 583 13.49 12.60 -13.03
CA LEU A 583 14.50 13.63 -12.75
C LEU A 583 14.39 14.79 -13.74
N LEU A 584 14.24 16.02 -13.23
CA LEU A 584 14.14 17.23 -14.05
C LEU A 584 15.54 17.84 -14.33
N ALA A 585 15.60 18.68 -15.37
CA ALA A 585 16.85 19.24 -15.87
C ALA A 585 17.68 19.97 -14.80
N GLY A 586 18.93 19.53 -14.63
CA GLY A 586 19.84 20.06 -13.61
C GLY A 586 19.46 19.69 -12.18
N SER A 587 18.72 18.59 -11.98
CA SER A 587 18.69 17.90 -10.69
C SER A 587 20.12 17.57 -10.21
N PRO A 588 20.43 17.70 -8.91
CA PRO A 588 21.70 17.26 -8.35
C PRO A 588 21.81 15.74 -8.17
N ALA A 589 20.79 14.96 -8.52
CA ALA A 589 20.83 13.49 -8.56
C ALA A 589 21.43 12.92 -9.86
N ILE A 590 21.50 13.73 -10.93
CA ILE A 590 21.95 13.29 -12.25
C ILE A 590 23.47 13.05 -12.24
N ASP A 591 23.92 11.92 -12.80
CA ASP A 591 25.32 11.47 -12.86
C ASP A 591 25.99 11.34 -11.47
N ALA A 592 25.21 11.14 -10.39
CA ALA A 592 25.68 11.27 -9.00
C ALA A 592 25.59 10.00 -8.13
N GLY A 593 25.03 8.89 -8.64
CA GLY A 593 24.97 7.58 -7.99
C GLY A 593 26.34 6.90 -7.86
N ASP A 594 26.41 5.76 -7.16
CA ASP A 594 27.66 5.00 -6.98
C ASP A 594 28.03 4.23 -8.27
N PRO A 595 29.11 4.59 -8.99
CA PRO A 595 29.51 3.93 -10.24
C PRO A 595 30.16 2.54 -10.02
N SER A 596 30.15 2.02 -8.79
CA SER A 596 30.62 0.68 -8.44
C SER A 596 29.53 -0.25 -7.89
N ALA A 597 28.33 0.27 -7.60
CA ALA A 597 27.21 -0.49 -7.03
C ALA A 597 25.84 0.06 -7.47
N PHE A 598 25.34 -0.44 -8.61
CA PHE A 598 24.06 -0.07 -9.20
C PHE A 598 23.37 -1.28 -9.89
N PRO A 599 22.02 -1.29 -10.02
CA PRO A 599 21.29 -2.33 -10.76
C PRO A 599 21.43 -2.13 -12.28
N ALA A 600 21.29 -3.21 -13.05
CA ALA A 600 21.45 -3.15 -14.52
C ALA A 600 20.41 -2.28 -15.25
N THR A 601 19.27 -2.03 -14.61
CA THR A 601 18.21 -1.14 -15.10
C THR A 601 17.62 -0.32 -13.95
N ASP A 602 17.00 0.82 -14.27
CA ASP A 602 16.19 1.59 -13.32
C ASP A 602 14.82 0.92 -13.05
N GLN A 603 13.95 1.56 -12.25
CA GLN A 603 12.65 1.02 -11.84
C GLN A 603 11.74 0.68 -13.04
N ARG A 604 11.93 1.39 -14.14
CA ARG A 604 11.10 1.30 -15.35
C ARG A 604 11.60 0.21 -16.30
N GLY A 605 12.84 -0.26 -16.12
CA GLY A 605 13.51 -1.22 -16.99
C GLY A 605 14.48 -0.59 -18.00
N PHE A 606 14.75 0.72 -17.96
CA PHE A 606 15.74 1.34 -18.84
C PHE A 606 17.17 1.07 -18.36
N PRO A 607 18.17 0.92 -19.25
CA PRO A 607 19.54 0.57 -18.86
C PRO A 607 20.20 1.62 -17.95
N ARG A 608 20.95 1.15 -16.95
CA ARG A 608 21.77 1.99 -16.06
C ARG A 608 23.25 1.55 -16.18
N PRO A 609 24.22 2.47 -16.37
CA PRO A 609 24.08 3.92 -16.37
C PRO A 609 23.76 4.52 -17.77
N ALA A 610 23.16 5.71 -17.78
CA ALA A 610 22.93 6.54 -18.97
C ALA A 610 23.63 7.92 -18.87
N ASP A 611 23.85 8.61 -19.98
CA ASP A 611 24.46 9.96 -20.01
C ASP A 611 23.38 11.05 -19.94
N GLY A 612 22.70 11.13 -18.79
CA GLY A 612 21.56 12.03 -18.58
C GLY A 612 21.90 13.51 -18.66
N SER A 613 23.16 13.90 -18.43
CA SER A 613 23.63 15.27 -18.62
C SER A 613 24.14 15.61 -20.03
N GLY A 614 24.29 14.62 -20.91
CA GLY A 614 24.72 14.79 -22.31
C GLY A 614 26.17 15.26 -22.43
N ARG A 615 27.08 14.72 -21.61
CA ARG A 615 28.48 15.19 -21.46
C ARG A 615 29.54 14.23 -22.00
N GLY A 616 29.13 13.08 -22.54
CA GLY A 616 30.00 12.03 -23.08
C GLY A 616 30.49 11.03 -22.02
N VAL A 617 29.86 10.96 -20.85
CA VAL A 617 30.17 10.02 -19.77
C VAL A 617 28.87 9.64 -19.07
N ALA A 618 28.47 8.37 -19.17
CA ALA A 618 27.35 7.84 -18.41
C ALA A 618 27.78 7.48 -16.98
N LEU A 619 27.10 8.03 -15.98
CA LEU A 619 27.19 7.64 -14.57
C LEU A 619 25.77 7.37 -14.05
N PRO A 620 25.57 6.44 -13.10
CA PRO A 620 24.22 6.13 -12.63
C PRO A 620 23.62 7.32 -11.89
N ASP A 621 22.32 7.54 -12.03
CA ASP A 621 21.60 8.56 -11.26
C ASP A 621 21.31 8.08 -9.82
N VAL A 622 21.14 9.03 -8.90
CA VAL A 622 20.67 8.75 -7.54
C VAL A 622 19.16 8.49 -7.57
N GLY A 623 18.71 7.41 -6.94
CA GLY A 623 17.30 7.03 -6.86
C GLY A 623 16.85 6.07 -7.95
N ALA A 624 15.52 5.92 -8.06
CA ALA A 624 14.86 4.85 -8.83
C ALA A 624 14.67 5.13 -10.32
N PHE A 625 15.08 6.31 -10.78
CA PHE A 625 14.89 6.79 -12.15
C PHE A 625 16.25 7.11 -12.76
N GLU A 626 16.51 6.61 -13.96
CA GLU A 626 17.68 6.99 -14.77
C GLU A 626 17.26 8.02 -15.82
N LEU A 627 17.86 9.21 -15.81
CA LEU A 627 17.66 10.18 -16.87
C LEU A 627 18.44 9.73 -18.11
N GLU A 628 17.70 9.31 -19.13
CA GLU A 628 18.27 9.00 -20.45
C GLU A 628 18.73 10.29 -21.17
N PRO A 629 19.70 10.20 -22.11
CA PRO A 629 20.22 11.37 -22.81
C PRO A 629 19.09 12.06 -23.56
N ARG A 630 18.89 13.36 -23.30
CA ARG A 630 17.85 14.12 -24.01
C ARG A 630 18.19 14.18 -25.51
N PRO A 631 17.28 13.76 -26.40
CA PRO A 631 17.49 13.87 -27.84
C PRO A 631 17.84 15.32 -28.23
N VAL A 632 18.90 15.49 -29.00
CA VAL A 632 19.48 16.81 -29.30
C VAL A 632 18.61 17.59 -30.28
N ASN A 633 17.77 16.90 -31.06
CA ASN A 633 16.76 17.52 -31.91
C ASN A 633 15.45 16.68 -32.02
N ARG A 634 14.44 17.21 -32.72
CA ARG A 634 13.12 16.56 -32.88
C ARG A 634 13.12 15.28 -33.71
N ASN A 635 13.97 15.19 -34.73
CA ASN A 635 14.11 13.97 -35.53
C ASN A 635 14.74 12.85 -34.68
N GLU A 636 15.64 13.20 -33.78
CA GLU A 636 16.24 12.27 -32.81
C GLU A 636 15.21 11.81 -31.76
N ALA A 637 14.38 12.72 -31.25
CA ALA A 637 13.27 12.37 -30.34
C ALA A 637 12.25 11.44 -30.99
N PHE A 638 11.87 11.76 -32.24
CA PHE A 638 11.01 10.93 -33.08
C PHE A 638 11.58 9.52 -33.28
N VAL A 639 12.86 9.39 -33.64
CA VAL A 639 13.52 8.07 -33.82
C VAL A 639 13.59 7.30 -32.50
N ALA A 640 13.90 7.95 -31.38
CA ALA A 640 13.94 7.28 -30.08
C ALA A 640 12.56 6.74 -29.66
N GLN A 641 11.50 7.53 -29.82
CA GLN A 641 10.14 7.06 -29.54
C GLN A 641 9.71 5.92 -30.47
N PHE A 642 10.08 5.99 -31.75
CA PHE A 642 9.84 4.93 -32.72
C PHE A 642 10.38 3.56 -32.28
N TYR A 643 11.62 3.55 -31.78
CA TYR A 643 12.27 2.34 -31.30
C TYR A 643 11.62 1.81 -30.01
N ARG A 644 11.18 2.70 -29.10
CA ARG A 644 10.38 2.29 -27.92
C ARG A 644 9.07 1.63 -28.32
N ASP A 645 8.28 2.27 -29.17
CA ASP A 645 6.94 1.80 -29.51
C ASP A 645 6.98 0.50 -30.34
N LEU A 646 7.78 0.47 -31.42
CA LEU A 646 7.85 -0.68 -32.33
C LEU A 646 8.74 -1.81 -31.83
N LEU A 647 9.89 -1.53 -31.21
CA LEU A 647 10.87 -2.56 -30.83
C LEU A 647 10.96 -2.80 -29.31
N GLY A 648 10.33 -1.98 -28.47
CA GLY A 648 10.33 -2.16 -27.01
C GLY A 648 11.67 -1.83 -26.34
N ARG A 649 12.54 -1.06 -27.00
CA ARG A 649 13.88 -0.71 -26.54
C ARG A 649 14.34 0.64 -27.11
N GLU A 650 15.39 1.23 -26.54
CA GLU A 650 16.08 2.36 -27.17
C GLU A 650 16.82 1.95 -28.46
N PRO A 651 17.03 2.90 -29.40
CA PRO A 651 17.95 2.72 -30.51
C PRO A 651 19.40 2.69 -30.01
N ASP A 652 20.25 1.89 -30.64
CA ASP A 652 21.70 2.02 -30.42
C ASP A 652 22.22 3.32 -31.05
N ALA A 653 23.37 3.80 -30.58
CA ALA A 653 23.95 5.06 -31.06
C ALA A 653 24.19 5.10 -32.59
N SER A 654 24.39 3.96 -33.24
CA SER A 654 24.55 3.87 -34.71
C SER A 654 23.19 3.98 -35.41
N GLY A 655 22.18 3.25 -34.94
CA GLY A 655 20.80 3.34 -35.44
C GLY A 655 20.21 4.74 -35.29
N LEU A 656 20.35 5.34 -34.10
CA LEU A 656 19.89 6.71 -33.81
C LEU A 656 20.57 7.74 -34.73
N THR A 657 21.90 7.66 -34.87
CA THR A 657 22.68 8.55 -35.77
C THR A 657 22.28 8.36 -37.24
N TYR A 658 22.02 7.13 -37.67
CA TYR A 658 21.66 6.80 -39.05
C TYR A 658 20.30 7.40 -39.43
N TRP A 659 19.24 7.11 -38.68
CA TRP A 659 17.89 7.59 -38.98
C TRP A 659 17.74 9.10 -38.80
N THR A 660 18.21 9.65 -37.68
CA THR A 660 18.22 11.10 -37.43
C THR A 660 18.99 11.81 -38.55
N GLY A 661 20.16 11.28 -38.92
CA GLY A 661 20.97 11.82 -40.01
C GLY A 661 20.30 11.72 -41.39
N LEU A 662 19.35 10.81 -41.64
CA LEU A 662 18.57 10.79 -42.88
C LEU A 662 17.44 11.83 -42.86
N LEU A 663 16.72 11.94 -41.74
CA LEU A 663 15.64 12.92 -41.54
C LEU A 663 16.18 14.37 -41.58
N ASP A 664 17.28 14.66 -40.89
CA ASP A 664 17.93 15.99 -40.84
C ASP A 664 18.36 16.50 -42.24
N ARG A 665 18.69 15.58 -43.15
CA ARG A 665 19.07 15.91 -44.53
C ARG A 665 17.90 15.83 -45.52
N GLY A 666 16.68 15.52 -45.06
CA GLY A 666 15.51 15.31 -45.92
C GLY A 666 15.66 14.14 -46.89
N GLN A 667 16.45 13.13 -46.52
CA GLN A 667 16.73 11.94 -47.34
C GLN A 667 15.81 10.76 -47.01
N ALA A 668 15.14 10.80 -45.87
CA ALA A 668 14.01 9.95 -45.51
C ALA A 668 12.83 10.83 -45.05
N THR A 669 11.63 10.26 -45.04
CA THR A 669 10.44 10.83 -44.36
C THR A 669 10.15 10.04 -43.09
N THR A 670 9.35 10.60 -42.19
CA THR A 670 8.80 9.89 -41.02
C THR A 670 8.16 8.55 -41.40
N PHE A 671 7.38 8.55 -42.48
CA PHE A 671 6.74 7.35 -43.05
C PHE A 671 7.74 6.33 -43.62
N GLN A 672 8.87 6.76 -44.21
CA GLN A 672 9.90 5.84 -44.68
C GLN A 672 10.64 5.16 -43.53
N VAL A 673 10.92 5.90 -42.44
CA VAL A 673 11.50 5.33 -41.23
C VAL A 673 10.54 4.31 -40.59
N ALA A 674 9.24 4.58 -40.63
CA ALA A 674 8.22 3.61 -40.19
C ALA A 674 8.28 2.32 -41.01
N TRP A 675 8.15 2.44 -42.33
CA TRP A 675 8.21 1.33 -43.27
C TRP A 675 9.48 0.49 -43.09
N ASP A 676 10.65 1.12 -42.99
CA ASP A 676 11.94 0.43 -42.92
C ASP A 676 12.19 -0.27 -41.57
N ILE A 677 11.50 0.13 -40.50
CA ILE A 677 11.56 -0.52 -39.18
C ILE A 677 10.50 -1.63 -39.06
N GLU A 678 9.26 -1.40 -39.48
CA GLU A 678 8.19 -2.42 -39.46
C GLU A 678 8.55 -3.59 -40.39
N SER A 679 9.08 -3.32 -41.58
CA SER A 679 9.54 -4.37 -42.51
C SER A 679 10.87 -5.05 -42.11
N SER A 680 11.37 -4.80 -40.88
CA SER A 680 12.61 -5.40 -40.38
C SER A 680 12.36 -6.74 -39.68
N GLY A 681 13.28 -7.70 -39.89
CA GLY A 681 13.24 -8.99 -39.20
C GLY A 681 13.36 -8.92 -37.67
N GLU A 682 13.72 -7.76 -37.10
CA GLU A 682 13.67 -7.52 -35.64
C GLU A 682 12.23 -7.22 -35.20
N TYR A 683 11.50 -6.37 -35.93
CA TYR A 683 10.08 -6.12 -35.69
C TYR A 683 9.25 -7.40 -35.91
N HIS A 684 9.44 -8.08 -37.04
CA HIS A 684 8.74 -9.35 -37.33
C HIS A 684 8.97 -10.41 -36.23
N LEU A 685 10.20 -10.52 -35.70
CA LEU A 685 10.50 -11.45 -34.60
C LEU A 685 9.76 -11.06 -33.32
N ARG A 686 9.70 -9.77 -32.96
CA ARG A 686 8.90 -9.30 -31.82
C ARG A 686 7.42 -9.59 -32.03
N GLU A 687 6.88 -9.28 -33.20
CA GLU A 687 5.45 -9.41 -33.51
C GLU A 687 4.98 -10.87 -33.43
N VAL A 688 5.77 -11.80 -33.97
CA VAL A 688 5.55 -13.25 -33.80
C VAL A 688 5.56 -13.63 -32.31
N GLN A 689 6.52 -13.14 -31.54
CA GLN A 689 6.62 -13.44 -30.11
C GLN A 689 5.41 -12.91 -29.32
N ASP A 690 4.99 -11.68 -29.59
CA ASP A 690 3.87 -11.02 -28.92
C ASP A 690 2.51 -11.58 -29.39
N LEU A 691 2.40 -12.16 -30.58
CA LEU A 691 1.25 -12.98 -30.98
C LEU A 691 1.19 -14.32 -30.23
N TYR A 692 2.33 -15.02 -30.08
CA TYR A 692 2.39 -16.26 -29.29
C TYR A 692 2.05 -16.03 -27.81
N ARG A 693 2.57 -14.94 -27.22
CA ARG A 693 2.25 -14.52 -25.84
C ARG A 693 0.76 -14.22 -25.66
N ARG A 694 0.19 -13.38 -26.53
CA ARG A 694 -1.22 -12.97 -26.45
C ARG A 694 -2.17 -14.13 -26.68
N LEU A 695 -1.95 -14.96 -27.71
CA LEU A 695 -2.92 -15.99 -28.10
C LEU A 695 -2.68 -17.33 -27.41
N LEU A 696 -1.47 -17.90 -27.54
CA LEU A 696 -1.14 -19.24 -27.02
C LEU A 696 -0.69 -19.23 -25.54
N ARG A 697 -0.62 -18.04 -24.93
CA ARG A 697 -0.21 -17.83 -23.52
C ARG A 697 1.12 -18.53 -23.20
N ARG A 698 2.08 -18.40 -24.13
CA ARG A 698 3.46 -18.90 -24.04
C ARG A 698 4.42 -18.11 -24.93
N GLU A 699 5.71 -18.25 -24.68
CA GLU A 699 6.74 -17.89 -25.65
C GLU A 699 6.65 -18.77 -26.92
N ALA A 700 7.02 -18.23 -28.07
CA ALA A 700 7.27 -19.03 -29.26
C ALA A 700 8.50 -19.92 -29.04
N ASP A 701 8.44 -21.15 -29.55
CA ASP A 701 9.60 -22.03 -29.61
C ASP A 701 10.49 -21.64 -30.81
N ALA A 702 11.77 -22.03 -30.77
CA ALA A 702 12.76 -21.62 -31.78
C ALA A 702 12.42 -22.07 -33.22
N THR A 703 11.53 -23.07 -33.41
CA THR A 703 11.10 -23.49 -34.75
C THR A 703 9.94 -22.64 -35.25
N GLY A 704 8.91 -22.43 -34.40
CA GLY A 704 7.80 -21.53 -34.69
C GLY A 704 8.26 -20.09 -34.92
N LEU A 705 9.09 -19.55 -34.03
CA LEU A 705 9.62 -18.19 -34.14
C LEU A 705 10.35 -17.95 -35.47
N ALA A 706 11.29 -18.85 -35.82
CA ALA A 706 12.04 -18.74 -37.07
C ALA A 706 11.13 -18.89 -38.32
N SER A 707 10.17 -19.82 -38.28
CA SER A 707 9.29 -20.09 -39.42
C SER A 707 8.30 -18.95 -39.69
N TRP A 708 7.76 -18.33 -38.64
CA TRP A 708 6.81 -17.23 -38.79
C TRP A 708 7.50 -15.88 -39.01
N THR A 709 8.70 -15.64 -38.45
CA THR A 709 9.52 -14.47 -38.84
C THR A 709 9.82 -14.53 -40.33
N GLN A 710 10.26 -15.71 -40.82
CA GLN A 710 10.50 -15.95 -42.24
C GLN A 710 9.23 -15.82 -43.13
N TYR A 711 8.03 -15.97 -42.56
CA TYR A 711 6.76 -15.75 -43.28
C TYR A 711 6.48 -14.25 -43.48
N LEU A 712 6.64 -13.44 -42.43
CA LEU A 712 6.52 -11.98 -42.50
C LEU A 712 7.62 -11.36 -43.38
N ASP A 713 8.88 -11.83 -43.26
CA ASP A 713 10.01 -11.46 -44.14
C ASP A 713 9.75 -11.70 -45.65
N GLN A 714 8.76 -12.54 -45.99
CA GLN A 714 8.36 -12.84 -47.37
C GLN A 714 7.07 -12.12 -47.82
N GLY A 715 6.54 -11.19 -47.02
CA GLY A 715 5.31 -10.47 -47.31
C GLY A 715 4.02 -11.20 -46.91
N GLY A 716 4.10 -12.11 -45.94
CA GLY A 716 2.94 -12.49 -45.13
C GLY A 716 2.53 -11.34 -44.21
N THR A 717 1.25 -11.26 -43.82
CA THR A 717 0.72 -10.18 -42.96
C THR A 717 0.49 -10.63 -41.53
N ALA A 718 0.50 -9.69 -40.59
CA ALA A 718 0.31 -9.97 -39.16
C ALA A 718 -1.08 -10.59 -38.87
N GLU A 719 -2.14 -10.14 -39.56
CA GLU A 719 -3.49 -10.68 -39.35
C GLU A 719 -3.64 -12.09 -39.95
N SER A 720 -2.93 -12.37 -41.05
CA SER A 720 -2.88 -13.71 -41.64
C SER A 720 -2.20 -14.70 -40.70
N LEU A 721 -1.12 -14.28 -40.04
CA LEU A 721 -0.45 -15.06 -38.99
C LEU A 721 -1.35 -15.24 -37.75
N GLN A 722 -1.99 -14.17 -37.29
CA GLN A 722 -2.90 -14.19 -36.14
C GLN A 722 -4.08 -15.14 -36.35
N ALA A 723 -4.72 -15.12 -37.53
CA ALA A 723 -5.80 -16.05 -37.88
C ALA A 723 -5.32 -17.51 -37.94
N LEU A 724 -4.10 -17.77 -38.44
CA LEU A 724 -3.49 -19.11 -38.44
C LEU A 724 -3.17 -19.62 -37.02
N ILE A 725 -2.81 -18.73 -36.08
CA ILE A 725 -2.58 -19.08 -34.67
C ILE A 725 -3.91 -19.36 -33.97
N LEU A 726 -4.92 -18.50 -34.13
CA LEU A 726 -6.27 -18.69 -33.58
C LEU A 726 -6.92 -19.98 -34.11
N GLY A 727 -6.84 -20.23 -35.42
CA GLY A 727 -7.35 -21.46 -36.05
C GLY A 727 -6.53 -22.72 -35.76
N SER A 728 -5.43 -22.63 -34.99
CA SER A 728 -4.53 -23.76 -34.77
C SER A 728 -5.10 -24.80 -33.80
N GLY A 729 -4.72 -26.06 -34.02
CA GLY A 729 -5.02 -27.15 -33.08
C GLY A 729 -4.42 -26.97 -31.68
N GLU A 730 -3.34 -26.17 -31.53
CA GLU A 730 -2.83 -25.80 -30.20
C GLU A 730 -3.80 -24.85 -29.50
N TYR A 731 -4.24 -23.77 -30.16
CA TYR A 731 -5.23 -22.84 -29.60
C TYR A 731 -6.54 -23.57 -29.24
N PHE A 732 -7.08 -24.34 -30.20
CA PHE A 732 -8.30 -25.12 -30.03
C PHE A 732 -8.24 -26.08 -28.82
N THR A 733 -7.11 -26.76 -28.59
CA THR A 733 -6.99 -27.75 -27.52
C THR A 733 -6.55 -27.15 -26.18
N ARG A 734 -5.60 -26.20 -26.18
CA ARG A 734 -4.94 -25.68 -24.97
C ARG A 734 -5.67 -24.48 -24.37
N ILE A 735 -6.21 -23.59 -25.20
CA ILE A 735 -6.84 -22.33 -24.77
C ILE A 735 -8.36 -22.49 -24.75
N ALA A 736 -8.91 -23.05 -25.83
CA ALA A 736 -10.34 -23.25 -26.04
C ALA A 736 -10.91 -24.56 -25.46
N GLY A 737 -10.11 -25.35 -24.75
CA GLY A 737 -10.59 -26.56 -24.04
C GLY A 737 -11.02 -27.73 -24.93
N GLY A 738 -10.82 -27.67 -26.25
CA GLY A 738 -11.09 -28.76 -27.19
C GLY A 738 -12.54 -28.91 -27.63
N THR A 739 -13.39 -27.88 -27.50
CA THR A 739 -14.79 -27.89 -27.95
C THR A 739 -15.12 -26.68 -28.84
N VAL A 740 -16.17 -26.80 -29.67
CA VAL A 740 -16.65 -25.71 -30.53
C VAL A 740 -17.11 -24.51 -29.68
N ASP A 741 -17.95 -24.73 -28.67
CA ASP A 741 -18.38 -23.70 -27.73
C ASP A 741 -17.20 -23.00 -27.03
N GLY A 742 -16.19 -23.76 -26.61
CA GLY A 742 -15.00 -23.23 -25.95
C GLY A 742 -14.10 -22.44 -26.91
N PHE A 743 -14.02 -22.85 -28.18
CA PHE A 743 -13.34 -22.12 -29.23
C PHE A 743 -14.01 -20.78 -29.54
N LEU A 744 -15.34 -20.76 -29.70
CA LEU A 744 -16.07 -19.53 -29.97
C LEU A 744 -16.03 -18.57 -28.77
N GLN A 745 -16.08 -19.08 -27.53
CA GLN A 745 -15.91 -18.27 -26.32
C GLN A 745 -14.50 -17.67 -26.21
N ALA A 746 -13.45 -18.48 -26.41
CA ALA A 746 -12.07 -18.00 -26.37
C ALA A 746 -11.79 -16.99 -27.49
N LEU A 747 -12.21 -17.27 -28.73
CA LEU A 747 -12.04 -16.41 -29.90
C LEU A 747 -12.68 -15.02 -29.69
N TYR A 748 -13.94 -14.98 -29.22
CA TYR A 748 -14.62 -13.71 -28.95
C TYR A 748 -14.00 -12.95 -27.75
N SER A 749 -13.45 -13.66 -26.75
CA SER A 749 -12.74 -13.03 -25.63
C SER A 749 -11.38 -12.43 -26.05
N ASP A 750 -10.63 -13.14 -26.90
CA ASP A 750 -9.29 -12.74 -27.33
C ASP A 750 -9.30 -11.69 -28.47
N VAL A 751 -10.38 -11.64 -29.28
CA VAL A 751 -10.50 -10.72 -30.44
C VAL A 751 -11.49 -9.57 -30.22
N LEU A 752 -12.59 -9.78 -29.49
CA LEU A 752 -13.67 -8.79 -29.29
C LEU A 752 -13.90 -8.44 -27.80
N HIS A 753 -13.05 -8.94 -26.90
CA HIS A 753 -13.07 -8.67 -25.45
C HIS A 753 -14.42 -8.90 -24.74
N ARG A 754 -15.25 -9.79 -25.29
CA ARG A 754 -16.59 -10.10 -24.77
C ARG A 754 -16.98 -11.57 -25.00
N ALA A 755 -18.08 -11.99 -24.39
CA ALA A 755 -18.70 -13.26 -24.73
C ALA A 755 -19.44 -13.18 -26.11
N PRO A 756 -19.50 -14.28 -26.87
CA PRO A 756 -20.39 -14.38 -28.01
C PRO A 756 -21.85 -14.37 -27.54
N ASP A 757 -22.75 -13.82 -28.37
CA ASP A 757 -24.19 -13.94 -28.13
C ASP A 757 -24.73 -15.28 -28.64
N ALA A 758 -25.99 -15.58 -28.34
CA ALA A 758 -26.61 -16.86 -28.67
C ALA A 758 -26.75 -17.12 -30.18
N ALA A 759 -26.84 -16.08 -31.02
CA ALA A 759 -26.87 -16.24 -32.48
C ALA A 759 -25.46 -16.42 -33.05
N GLY A 760 -24.46 -15.74 -32.47
CA GLY A 760 -23.04 -15.97 -32.78
C GLY A 760 -22.58 -17.40 -32.45
N LEU A 761 -22.92 -17.91 -31.26
CA LEU A 761 -22.65 -19.30 -30.86
C LEU A 761 -23.30 -20.30 -31.82
N GLN A 762 -24.61 -20.16 -32.07
CA GLN A 762 -25.32 -21.09 -32.94
C GLN A 762 -24.82 -21.04 -34.40
N GLY A 763 -24.72 -19.85 -34.99
CA GLY A 763 -24.39 -19.70 -36.41
C GLY A 763 -22.96 -20.12 -36.77
N TRP A 764 -21.98 -19.82 -35.92
CA TRP A 764 -20.62 -20.32 -36.12
C TRP A 764 -20.48 -21.79 -35.72
N GLY A 765 -21.24 -22.26 -34.73
CA GLY A 765 -21.26 -23.66 -34.31
C GLY A 765 -21.76 -24.59 -35.42
N GLU A 766 -22.92 -24.28 -36.01
CA GLU A 766 -23.49 -25.03 -37.15
C GLU A 766 -22.50 -25.15 -38.31
N LEU A 767 -21.79 -24.06 -38.67
CA LEU A 767 -20.77 -24.06 -39.73
C LEU A 767 -19.52 -24.91 -39.41
N MET A 768 -19.20 -25.13 -38.14
CA MET A 768 -18.12 -26.04 -37.73
C MET A 768 -18.57 -27.51 -37.67
N GLU A 769 -19.82 -27.76 -37.27
CA GLU A 769 -20.36 -29.13 -37.15
C GLU A 769 -20.68 -29.76 -38.52
N ASP A 770 -21.09 -28.97 -39.52
CA ASP A 770 -21.33 -29.42 -40.90
C ASP A 770 -20.06 -29.44 -41.78
N GLU A 771 -18.88 -29.16 -41.22
CA GLU A 771 -17.56 -29.03 -41.91
C GLU A 771 -17.49 -27.90 -42.99
N ASP A 772 -18.49 -27.01 -43.06
CA ASP A 772 -18.56 -25.92 -44.06
C ASP A 772 -17.57 -24.75 -43.81
N ALA A 773 -17.00 -24.62 -42.60
CA ALA A 773 -15.94 -23.66 -42.27
C ALA A 773 -14.91 -24.20 -41.27
N THR A 774 -13.63 -23.91 -41.47
CA THR A 774 -12.57 -24.30 -40.52
C THR A 774 -12.43 -23.28 -39.37
N PRO A 775 -11.80 -23.65 -38.23
CA PRO A 775 -11.46 -22.70 -37.17
C PRO A 775 -10.70 -21.46 -37.67
N THR A 776 -9.83 -21.63 -38.68
CA THR A 776 -9.07 -20.54 -39.31
C THR A 776 -9.97 -19.59 -40.10
N ASP A 777 -10.94 -20.12 -40.85
CA ASP A 777 -11.89 -19.31 -41.63
C ASP A 777 -12.76 -18.46 -40.71
N ILE A 778 -13.22 -19.04 -39.59
CA ILE A 778 -14.03 -18.35 -38.59
C ILE A 778 -13.20 -17.31 -37.83
N ALA A 779 -11.95 -17.63 -37.44
CA ALA A 779 -11.04 -16.64 -36.86
C ALA A 779 -10.82 -15.45 -37.80
N ALA A 780 -10.53 -15.71 -39.09
CA ALA A 780 -10.35 -14.67 -40.11
C ALA A 780 -11.64 -13.87 -40.38
N ALA A 781 -12.83 -14.46 -40.20
CA ALA A 781 -14.11 -13.77 -40.34
C ALA A 781 -14.42 -12.87 -39.13
N VAL A 782 -14.16 -13.34 -37.91
CA VAL A 782 -14.34 -12.54 -36.67
C VAL A 782 -13.36 -11.37 -36.63
N MET A 783 -12.09 -11.60 -36.98
CA MET A 783 -11.06 -10.55 -37.04
C MET A 783 -11.32 -9.46 -38.09
N ARG A 784 -12.12 -9.73 -39.12
CA ARG A 784 -12.52 -8.75 -40.16
C ARG A 784 -13.92 -8.20 -39.95
N SER A 785 -14.49 -8.41 -38.76
CA SER A 785 -15.76 -7.81 -38.37
C SER A 785 -15.57 -6.31 -38.10
N LEU A 786 -16.63 -5.53 -38.34
CA LEU A 786 -16.66 -4.10 -38.03
C LEU A 786 -16.34 -3.78 -36.55
N GLU A 787 -16.59 -4.74 -35.65
CA GLU A 787 -16.28 -4.63 -34.22
C GLU A 787 -14.77 -4.77 -33.97
N SER A 788 -14.14 -5.79 -34.55
CA SER A 788 -12.68 -5.98 -34.51
C SER A 788 -11.91 -4.80 -35.13
N ASP A 789 -12.38 -4.28 -36.28
CA ASP A 789 -11.80 -3.09 -36.95
C ASP A 789 -12.02 -1.77 -36.18
N ILE A 790 -12.92 -1.75 -35.18
CA ILE A 790 -13.13 -0.60 -34.28
C ILE A 790 -12.21 -0.71 -33.06
N ASP A 791 -12.04 -1.91 -32.51
CA ASP A 791 -11.19 -2.14 -31.34
C ASP A 791 -9.70 -2.08 -31.69
N GLU A 792 -9.28 -2.62 -32.84
CA GLU A 792 -7.90 -2.49 -33.33
C GLU A 792 -7.51 -1.02 -33.57
N VAL A 793 -8.38 -0.23 -34.21
CA VAL A 793 -8.12 1.21 -34.44
C VAL A 793 -8.04 1.98 -33.13
N GLN A 794 -8.84 1.62 -32.11
CA GLN A 794 -8.69 2.18 -30.76
C GLN A 794 -7.37 1.76 -30.11
N GLY A 795 -6.96 0.50 -30.26
CA GLY A 795 -5.67 -0.01 -29.80
C GLY A 795 -4.48 0.74 -30.41
N LEU A 796 -4.49 0.95 -31.73
CA LEU A 796 -3.45 1.71 -32.45
C LEU A 796 -3.36 3.17 -31.98
N TYR A 797 -4.49 3.84 -31.78
CA TYR A 797 -4.52 5.22 -31.24
C TYR A 797 -3.98 5.32 -29.81
N GLN A 798 -4.31 4.38 -28.93
CA GLN A 798 -3.78 4.38 -27.56
C GLN A 798 -2.28 4.02 -27.54
N ARG A 799 -1.85 3.03 -28.34
CA ARG A 799 -0.46 2.59 -28.41
C ARG A 799 0.46 3.68 -28.97
N PHE A 800 0.10 4.31 -30.08
CA PHE A 800 1.00 5.20 -30.82
C PHE A 800 0.70 6.69 -30.66
N LEU A 801 -0.56 7.10 -30.50
CA LEU A 801 -0.92 8.52 -30.29
C LEU A 801 -1.19 8.87 -28.82
N HIS A 802 -1.11 7.87 -27.92
CA HIS A 802 -1.30 7.98 -26.47
C HIS A 802 -2.61 8.69 -26.08
N ARG A 803 -3.66 8.51 -26.89
CA ARG A 803 -4.98 9.11 -26.69
C ARG A 803 -6.11 8.23 -27.19
N GLY A 804 -7.33 8.54 -26.75
CA GLY A 804 -8.54 8.01 -27.38
C GLY A 804 -8.72 8.50 -28.83
N THR A 805 -9.37 7.65 -29.63
CA THR A 805 -9.79 7.98 -31.01
C THR A 805 -10.75 9.15 -31.04
N ASP A 806 -10.56 10.06 -32.00
CA ASP A 806 -11.60 11.02 -32.36
C ASP A 806 -12.59 10.41 -33.38
N PRO A 807 -13.86 10.89 -33.45
CA PRO A 807 -14.89 10.25 -34.28
C PRO A 807 -14.63 10.28 -35.79
N LEU A 808 -13.75 11.15 -36.28
CA LEU A 808 -13.39 11.21 -37.70
C LEU A 808 -12.24 10.25 -38.02
N GLY A 809 -11.23 10.20 -37.15
CA GLY A 809 -10.14 9.23 -37.20
C GLY A 809 -10.66 7.78 -37.16
N LEU A 810 -11.46 7.43 -36.15
CA LEU A 810 -12.05 6.09 -36.03
C LEU A 810 -12.82 5.71 -37.30
N LEU A 811 -13.74 6.58 -37.75
CA LEU A 811 -14.51 6.33 -38.97
C LEU A 811 -13.63 6.19 -40.22
N ALA A 812 -12.55 6.95 -40.34
CA ALA A 812 -11.65 6.88 -41.50
C ALA A 812 -10.84 5.59 -41.54
N PHE A 813 -10.19 5.21 -40.42
CA PHE A 813 -9.35 4.00 -40.36
C PHE A 813 -10.17 2.71 -40.40
N THR A 814 -11.29 2.62 -39.66
CA THR A 814 -12.17 1.45 -39.72
C THR A 814 -12.75 1.25 -41.14
N ASN A 815 -13.09 2.33 -41.87
CA ASN A 815 -13.48 2.21 -43.28
C ASN A 815 -12.33 1.78 -44.21
N ALA A 816 -11.07 2.02 -43.83
CA ALA A 816 -9.90 1.59 -44.60
C ALA A 816 -9.63 0.08 -44.39
N LEU A 817 -9.68 -0.40 -43.14
CA LEU A 817 -9.56 -1.83 -42.82
C LEU A 817 -10.67 -2.66 -43.51
N GLN A 818 -11.94 -2.23 -43.42
CA GLN A 818 -13.07 -2.80 -44.16
C GLN A 818 -12.93 -2.73 -45.70
N GLN A 819 -11.99 -1.96 -46.24
CA GLN A 819 -11.65 -1.90 -47.68
C GLN A 819 -10.40 -2.72 -48.05
N GLY A 820 -9.80 -3.44 -47.11
CA GLY A 820 -8.63 -4.28 -47.33
C GLY A 820 -7.28 -3.55 -47.20
N VAL A 821 -7.23 -2.42 -46.49
CA VAL A 821 -5.98 -1.89 -45.93
C VAL A 821 -5.60 -2.77 -44.73
N THR A 822 -4.32 -3.08 -44.57
CA THR A 822 -3.81 -3.95 -43.49
C THR A 822 -3.46 -3.14 -42.24
N ASN A 823 -3.31 -3.82 -41.10
CA ASN A 823 -3.04 -3.18 -39.82
C ASN A 823 -1.67 -2.48 -39.81
N GLU A 824 -0.67 -3.02 -40.50
CA GLU A 824 0.66 -2.38 -40.62
C GLU A 824 0.53 -1.05 -41.40
N VAL A 825 -0.27 -1.03 -42.47
CA VAL A 825 -0.53 0.22 -43.23
C VAL A 825 -1.34 1.24 -42.41
N ALA A 826 -2.26 0.79 -41.55
CA ALA A 826 -2.94 1.68 -40.60
C ALA A 826 -1.97 2.25 -39.55
N ALA A 827 -1.10 1.41 -38.98
CA ALA A 827 -0.06 1.80 -38.03
C ALA A 827 0.91 2.83 -38.63
N MET A 828 1.52 2.54 -39.79
CA MET A 828 2.44 3.44 -40.49
C MET A 828 1.86 4.83 -40.77
N VAL A 829 0.56 4.93 -41.06
CA VAL A 829 -0.10 6.23 -41.30
C VAL A 829 -0.24 7.04 -40.00
N MET A 830 -0.46 6.39 -38.86
CA MET A 830 -0.49 7.06 -37.54
C MET A 830 0.92 7.44 -37.07
N LEU A 831 1.85 6.48 -37.12
CA LEU A 831 3.25 6.61 -36.71
C LEU A 831 4.03 7.62 -37.57
N GLY A 832 3.83 7.57 -38.90
CA GLY A 832 4.41 8.52 -39.84
C GLY A 832 3.77 9.92 -39.79
N SER A 833 2.72 10.13 -38.99
CA SER A 833 1.91 11.36 -39.01
C SER A 833 2.63 12.57 -38.41
N ALA A 834 2.13 13.75 -38.81
CA ALA A 834 2.53 15.01 -38.17
C ALA A 834 2.00 15.17 -36.74
N GLU A 835 1.05 14.35 -36.29
CA GLU A 835 0.57 14.35 -34.89
C GLU A 835 1.57 13.62 -33.99
N TYR A 836 1.96 12.40 -34.38
CA TYR A 836 3.00 11.62 -33.70
C TYR A 836 4.30 12.43 -33.57
N PHE A 837 4.82 12.97 -34.68
CA PHE A 837 6.01 13.85 -34.72
C PHE A 837 5.89 15.18 -33.94
N GLN A 838 4.69 15.55 -33.45
CA GLN A 838 4.50 16.71 -32.59
C GLN A 838 4.36 16.35 -31.10
N ASN A 839 3.99 15.11 -30.79
CA ASN A 839 3.89 14.57 -29.44
C ASN A 839 5.22 13.99 -28.94
N THR A 840 6.19 13.78 -29.84
CA THR A 840 7.63 13.55 -29.58
C THR A 840 8.43 14.85 -29.42
#